data_AF-A0A7Y5WV72-F1
#
_entry.id   AF-A0A7Y5WV72-F1
#
_cell.length_a   1.000
_cell.length_b   1.000
_cell.length_c   1.000
_cell.angle_alpha   90.00
_cell.angle_beta   90.00
_cell.angle_gamma   90.00
#
_symmetry.space_group_name_H-M   'P 1'
#
loop_
_entity.id
_entity.type
_entity.pdbx_description
1 polymer ?
#
loop_
_entity_poly.entity_id
_entity_poly.type
_entity_poly.pdbx_seq_one_letter_code
_entity_poly.pdbx_strand_id
1 'polypeptide(L)'
;MRPLWRARLLRAALALVCGASLAAQAAAPGFSFINVAREAGLNDTIVFGGVETNKYLLETTGTGVAMIDYDNDGLLDLFFVNGSTLEGFPPGKAPTNHLYRNIGNHRFEDVTAAAGLAASGWGQGACVGDIDNDGRDDLFVTSFGQNHLYRNTGGGFEDVTRAAGLQQSRTRWNTGCAFFDYDRDGRLDLLVANYIDLDLAAAPTPESGLCRYKGLRVACGPPGLTGGKNLLYHNRGDGTFEDVSEKSGITRASGTYGLGVSTFDFDNDGWVDVYVANDSNPSAVYRNNHDGTFTDIGVKAGCAYSQDGKPQAGMGVAIGDYDRNGTMDIFKTNFAGDTSTLYANTGESLCDDRTFAAGIGLNTRWLGWGTAFVDLDNDGWLDLFLTNGHVYPEVRQLKTEAGYAQRKVVYRNLGNGRFADVTEQLGEPVTTAKAGRGAAFGDIDNDGQIDVAIANVNDLPDLYKLKGDPRHHWITLKLVGTTSNRSAIGARVHLVAGDVQQWQEVRGGGSYLSQNDLRVHFGLGDATRIDRVEVRWPNGAEETFTGLEVDRIQTMTEGQPAATRQGDSPRVSQGRGTAVTADEARTLALSHFVAGRLADAIPYLEQTVAATPNDMRIVYALATAYAQTRAPEKARATIARTFNVPPDSAAAHLLTGQMMNRLELEDLAEAELNAAGRQDPKLPEVHYLLGQIAIFRSRLDEGLALMRAELSINPAHAMAMYRIGDIYARQSHWPEAIDALQRSIWMNPYFSGPYILLGKAYSKTDQLALAEDMLKRAIEVDPNNKSAHYLLAQVLQQAGRADEAKREFAIAERLQGDSK
;
A
#
# COMPACT_ATOMS: atom_id res chain seq x y z
N MET A 1 51.98 -30.91 40.34
CA MET A 1 52.43 -29.72 39.57
C MET A 1 52.07 -29.92 38.11
N ARG A 2 50.85 -29.51 37.78
CA ARG A 2 50.20 -29.54 36.47
C ARG A 2 50.11 -28.09 35.95
N PRO A 3 49.97 -27.88 34.64
CA PRO A 3 50.77 -26.92 33.88
C PRO A 3 50.10 -25.54 33.73
N LEU A 4 50.89 -24.48 33.92
CA LEU A 4 50.48 -23.07 33.78
C LEU A 4 50.72 -22.48 32.38
N TRP A 5 51.08 -23.29 31.38
CA TRP A 5 51.50 -22.77 30.06
C TRP A 5 50.42 -22.78 28.98
N ARG A 6 49.24 -23.38 29.20
CA ARG A 6 48.12 -23.37 28.22
C ARG A 6 47.16 -22.17 28.34
N ALA A 7 47.27 -21.36 29.38
CA ALA A 7 46.32 -20.27 29.63
C ALA A 7 46.65 -18.93 28.92
N ARG A 8 47.88 -18.77 28.39
CA ARG A 8 48.29 -17.51 27.74
C ARG A 8 48.09 -17.48 26.22
N LEU A 9 48.03 -18.62 25.54
CA LEU A 9 47.75 -18.67 24.10
C LEU A 9 46.24 -18.59 23.77
N LEU A 10 45.35 -19.02 24.69
CA LEU A 10 43.90 -18.89 24.48
C LEU A 10 43.37 -17.46 24.68
N ARG A 11 44.06 -16.60 25.43
CA ARG A 11 43.63 -15.20 25.63
C ARG A 11 44.01 -14.28 24.47
N ALA A 12 45.04 -14.60 23.69
CA ALA A 12 45.38 -13.86 22.48
C ALA A 12 44.51 -14.28 21.28
N ALA A 13 44.12 -15.56 21.19
CA ALA A 13 43.22 -16.05 20.15
C ALA A 13 41.76 -15.61 20.36
N LEU A 14 41.28 -15.49 21.61
CA LEU A 14 39.94 -14.94 21.88
C LEU A 14 39.84 -13.43 21.65
N ALA A 15 40.94 -12.68 21.79
CA ALA A 15 40.95 -11.24 21.51
C ALA A 15 41.01 -10.91 20.00
N LEU A 16 41.44 -11.85 19.15
CA LEU A 16 41.46 -11.71 17.70
C LEU A 16 40.24 -12.33 17.01
N VAL A 17 39.49 -13.22 17.67
CA VAL A 17 38.22 -13.78 17.14
C VAL A 17 36.99 -13.06 17.69
N CYS A 18 37.06 -12.36 18.83
CA CYS A 18 36.00 -11.47 19.30
C CYS A 18 36.15 -10.00 18.87
N GLY A 19 37.13 -9.68 18.04
CA GLY A 19 37.36 -8.33 17.50
C GLY A 19 36.87 -8.11 16.07
N ALA A 20 36.43 -9.17 15.37
CA ALA A 20 35.92 -9.10 13.98
C ALA A 20 34.39 -9.26 13.88
N SER A 21 33.69 -9.29 15.01
CA SER A 21 32.24 -9.16 15.13
C SER A 21 31.86 -7.93 15.96
N LEU A 22 32.75 -6.93 16.01
CA LEU A 22 32.31 -5.54 16.11
C LEU A 22 31.43 -5.31 14.88
N ALA A 23 30.22 -4.83 15.15
CA ALA A 23 29.19 -4.53 14.17
C ALA A 23 29.81 -4.18 12.82
N ALA A 24 29.36 -4.85 11.75
CA ALA A 24 29.28 -4.14 10.48
C ALA A 24 28.47 -2.90 10.81
N GLN A 25 29.19 -1.80 11.04
CA GLN A 25 28.62 -0.49 11.19
C GLN A 25 27.89 -0.34 9.86
N ALA A 26 26.57 -0.54 9.88
CA ALA A 26 25.74 -0.37 8.71
C ALA A 26 26.20 0.96 8.14
N ALA A 27 26.72 0.93 6.91
CA ALA A 27 27.24 2.13 6.29
C ALA A 27 26.14 3.19 6.40
N ALA A 28 26.51 4.41 6.80
CA ALA A 28 25.55 5.50 6.91
C ALA A 28 24.71 5.56 5.63
N PRO A 29 23.41 5.89 5.71
CA PRO A 29 22.46 5.67 4.63
C PRO A 29 22.81 6.33 3.29
N GLY A 30 23.79 7.23 3.26
CA GLY A 30 24.25 7.94 2.05
C GLY A 30 23.58 9.31 1.89
N PHE A 31 22.50 9.54 2.63
CA PHE A 31 21.71 10.76 2.62
C PHE A 31 21.29 11.19 4.01
N SER A 32 20.79 12.43 4.12
CA SER A 32 20.25 13.03 5.34
C SER A 32 19.18 14.05 5.00
N PHE A 33 18.38 14.45 5.99
CA PHE A 33 17.39 15.51 5.82
C PHE A 33 17.69 16.69 6.72
N ILE A 34 17.32 17.88 6.28
CA ILE A 34 17.20 19.07 7.12
C ILE A 34 15.79 19.63 6.98
N ASN A 35 15.16 19.99 8.10
CA ASN A 35 13.86 20.67 8.05
C ASN A 35 14.11 22.17 7.89
N VAL A 36 13.71 22.73 6.76
CA VAL A 36 13.94 24.15 6.41
C VAL A 36 12.66 24.97 6.43
N ALA A 37 11.53 24.40 6.87
CA ALA A 37 10.23 25.03 6.65
C ALA A 37 10.12 26.46 7.20
N ARG A 38 10.68 26.69 8.40
CA ARG A 38 10.58 27.99 9.09
C ARG A 38 11.43 29.04 8.39
N GLU A 39 12.66 28.68 8.09
CA GLU A 39 13.63 29.52 7.38
C GLU A 39 13.15 29.82 5.97
N ALA A 40 12.46 28.87 5.35
CA ALA A 40 11.93 28.98 4.01
C ALA A 40 10.74 29.95 3.94
N GLY A 41 9.98 30.12 5.03
CA GLY A 41 8.89 31.09 5.11
C GLY A 41 7.49 30.48 5.26
N LEU A 42 7.39 29.15 5.25
CA LEU A 42 6.16 28.43 5.56
C LEU A 42 5.84 28.72 7.03
N ASN A 43 4.90 29.59 7.41
CA ASN A 43 4.74 30.02 8.82
C ASN A 43 3.34 29.86 9.41
N ASP A 44 2.42 29.33 8.63
CA ASP A 44 1.03 29.17 9.05
C ASP A 44 0.71 27.75 9.52
N THR A 45 -0.24 27.67 10.44
CA THR A 45 -0.67 26.41 11.05
C THR A 45 -1.68 25.70 10.14
N ILE A 46 -1.51 24.39 9.99
CA ILE A 46 -2.51 23.53 9.35
C ILE A 46 -3.51 23.11 10.42
N VAL A 47 -4.67 23.75 10.45
CA VAL A 47 -5.71 23.56 11.45
C VAL A 47 -6.65 22.45 11.03
N PHE A 48 -6.88 21.47 11.91
CA PHE A 48 -7.83 20.41 11.63
C PHE A 48 -8.34 19.75 12.92
N GLY A 49 -9.64 19.82 13.15
CA GLY A 49 -10.27 19.17 14.30
C GLY A 49 -9.81 19.72 15.66
N GLY A 50 -10.15 19.01 16.73
CA GLY A 50 -9.75 19.35 18.08
C GLY A 50 -8.25 19.12 18.35
N VAL A 51 -7.68 19.92 19.27
CA VAL A 51 -6.26 19.83 19.65
C VAL A 51 -6.01 18.72 20.69
N GLU A 52 -6.87 18.66 21.71
CA GLU A 52 -6.72 17.78 22.88
C GLU A 52 -7.63 16.56 22.84
N THR A 53 -8.79 16.68 22.20
CA THR A 53 -9.82 15.64 22.12
C THR A 53 -10.62 15.79 20.83
N ASN A 54 -11.09 14.67 20.29
CA ASN A 54 -11.99 14.66 19.13
C ASN A 54 -13.35 14.09 19.52
N LYS A 55 -14.42 14.76 19.09
CA LYS A 55 -15.80 14.32 19.30
C LYS A 55 -16.28 13.41 18.17
N TYR A 56 -15.91 13.69 16.92
CA TYR A 56 -16.30 12.92 15.75
C TYR A 56 -15.09 12.49 14.92
N LEU A 57 -15.26 11.43 14.13
CA LEU A 57 -14.26 10.96 13.17
C LEU A 57 -13.84 12.04 12.17
N LEU A 58 -14.74 12.99 11.87
CA LEU A 58 -14.46 14.14 10.99
C LEU A 58 -13.19 14.91 11.37
N GLU A 59 -12.85 14.92 12.65
CA GLU A 59 -11.73 15.69 13.20
C GLU A 59 -10.38 14.95 13.09
N THR A 60 -10.33 13.73 12.54
CA THR A 60 -9.13 12.87 12.63
C THR A 60 -8.31 12.75 11.35
N THR A 61 -8.91 12.98 10.19
CA THR A 61 -8.30 12.71 8.87
C THR A 61 -7.16 13.66 8.54
N GLY A 62 -7.25 14.92 8.96
CA GLY A 62 -6.28 15.95 8.59
C GLY A 62 -6.35 16.31 7.12
N THR A 63 -5.26 16.86 6.58
CA THR A 63 -5.24 17.39 5.22
C THR A 63 -4.03 16.94 4.40
N GLY A 64 -4.11 17.21 3.09
CA GLY A 64 -3.08 16.99 2.08
C GLY A 64 -2.25 18.22 1.70
N VAL A 65 -1.25 17.98 0.85
CA VAL A 65 -0.38 18.99 0.24
C VAL A 65 -0.19 18.67 -1.25
N ALA A 66 -0.11 19.68 -2.11
CA ALA A 66 0.20 19.52 -3.53
C ALA A 66 1.46 20.30 -3.90
N MET A 67 2.31 19.71 -4.73
CA MET A 67 3.42 20.37 -5.41
C MET A 67 2.98 20.74 -6.84
N ILE A 68 3.17 21.99 -7.22
CA ILE A 68 2.72 22.54 -8.51
C ILE A 68 3.65 23.68 -8.94
N ASP A 69 4.00 23.78 -10.22
CA ASP A 69 4.68 24.94 -10.82
C ASP A 69 3.58 25.87 -11.39
N TYR A 70 2.90 26.64 -10.53
CA TYR A 70 1.62 27.25 -10.94
C TYR A 70 1.79 28.44 -11.88
N ASP A 71 2.95 29.09 -11.88
CA ASP A 71 3.25 30.22 -12.74
C ASP A 71 4.25 29.90 -13.86
N ASN A 72 4.59 28.61 -14.03
CA ASN A 72 5.50 28.08 -15.05
C ASN A 72 6.90 28.73 -15.01
N ASP A 73 7.39 29.12 -13.82
CA ASP A 73 8.75 29.61 -13.64
C ASP A 73 9.78 28.48 -13.47
N GLY A 74 9.30 27.24 -13.39
CA GLY A 74 10.11 26.02 -13.35
C GLY A 74 10.53 25.60 -11.95
N LEU A 75 10.09 26.31 -10.90
CA LEU A 75 10.25 25.93 -9.51
C LEU A 75 8.94 25.35 -8.98
N LEU A 76 9.02 24.33 -8.13
CA LEU A 76 7.82 23.79 -7.49
C LEU A 76 7.37 24.69 -6.35
N ASP A 77 6.11 25.11 -6.42
CA ASP A 77 5.36 25.78 -5.36
C ASP A 77 4.64 24.74 -4.47
N LEU A 78 4.24 25.17 -3.28
CA LEU A 78 3.58 24.32 -2.28
C LEU A 78 2.18 24.82 -1.96
N PHE A 79 1.17 23.99 -2.23
CA PHE A 79 -0.21 24.24 -1.84
C PHE A 79 -0.62 23.33 -0.68
N PHE A 80 -0.87 23.92 0.49
CA PHE A 80 -1.39 23.21 1.66
C PHE A 80 -2.89 23.40 1.81
N VAL A 81 -3.61 22.28 1.86
CA VAL A 81 -5.04 22.29 2.19
C VAL A 81 -5.19 22.50 3.70
N ASN A 82 -6.12 23.34 4.09
CA ASN A 82 -6.42 23.63 5.49
C ASN A 82 -7.83 23.15 5.87
N GLY A 83 -8.03 22.89 7.16
CA GLY A 83 -9.29 22.36 7.69
C GLY A 83 -10.02 23.37 8.56
N SER A 84 -10.88 22.85 9.43
CA SER A 84 -11.66 23.65 10.38
C SER A 84 -11.78 22.89 11.71
N THR A 85 -12.47 23.51 12.67
CA THR A 85 -12.87 22.89 13.95
C THR A 85 -14.39 22.86 14.07
N LEU A 86 -14.92 22.07 15.01
CA LEU A 86 -16.36 22.02 15.29
C LEU A 86 -16.86 23.28 15.99
N GLU A 87 -16.01 23.90 16.81
CA GLU A 87 -16.31 25.16 17.51
C GLU A 87 -16.42 26.35 16.56
N GLY A 88 -15.86 26.22 15.35
CA GLY A 88 -15.76 27.27 14.37
C GLY A 88 -14.81 28.39 14.81
N PHE A 89 -14.81 29.47 14.03
CA PHE A 89 -13.91 30.61 14.23
C PHE A 89 -14.70 31.91 14.29
N PRO A 90 -14.17 32.94 14.98
CA PRO A 90 -14.69 34.30 14.87
C PRO A 90 -14.74 34.76 13.40
N PRO A 91 -15.68 35.65 13.01
CA PRO A 91 -15.76 36.17 11.65
C PRO A 91 -14.42 36.72 11.16
N GLY A 92 -14.01 36.30 9.95
CA GLY A 92 -12.73 36.70 9.34
C GLY A 92 -11.48 36.08 9.97
N LYS A 93 -11.64 35.06 10.84
CA LYS A 93 -10.54 34.32 11.48
C LYS A 93 -10.55 32.83 11.16
N ALA A 94 -11.41 32.39 10.25
CA ALA A 94 -11.38 31.02 9.77
C ALA A 94 -10.05 30.76 9.04
N PRO A 95 -9.41 29.61 9.27
CA PRO A 95 -8.23 29.19 8.54
C PRO A 95 -8.55 29.04 7.05
N THR A 96 -7.59 29.42 6.22
CA THR A 96 -7.66 29.28 4.76
C THR A 96 -6.60 28.30 4.30
N ASN A 97 -6.74 27.78 3.08
CA ASN A 97 -5.62 27.10 2.42
C ASN A 97 -4.39 28.04 2.30
N HIS A 98 -3.23 27.48 1.99
CA HIS A 98 -2.00 28.25 1.77
C HIS A 98 -1.32 27.86 0.46
N LEU A 99 -1.13 28.83 -0.45
CA LEU A 99 -0.25 28.70 -1.62
C LEU A 99 1.04 29.47 -1.34
N TYR A 100 2.14 28.73 -1.27
CA TYR A 100 3.48 29.25 -1.08
C TYR A 100 4.24 29.20 -2.40
N ARG A 101 4.46 30.36 -2.99
CA ARG A 101 5.24 30.51 -4.21
C ARG A 101 6.72 30.33 -3.90
N ASN A 102 7.41 29.46 -4.63
CA ASN A 102 8.85 29.30 -4.56
C ASN A 102 9.54 30.46 -5.28
N ILE A 103 10.35 31.23 -4.56
CA ILE A 103 11.08 32.38 -5.11
C ILE A 103 12.58 32.07 -5.28
N GLY A 104 12.94 30.78 -5.24
CA GLY A 104 14.30 30.28 -5.29
C GLY A 104 15.07 30.48 -3.99
N ASN A 105 16.31 29.97 -3.96
CA ASN A 105 17.20 30.02 -2.80
C ASN A 105 16.55 29.53 -1.50
N HIS A 106 15.73 28.48 -1.60
CA HIS A 106 15.02 27.85 -0.48
C HIS A 106 14.06 28.79 0.26
N ARG A 107 13.47 29.75 -0.44
CA ARG A 107 12.50 30.71 0.12
C ARG A 107 11.17 30.62 -0.59
N PHE A 108 10.11 30.81 0.19
CA PHE A 108 8.75 30.86 -0.27
C PHE A 108 8.04 32.13 0.19
N GLU A 109 7.10 32.60 -0.63
CA GLU A 109 6.20 33.71 -0.36
C GLU A 109 4.76 33.19 -0.31
N ASP A 110 4.01 33.51 0.75
CA ASP A 110 2.56 33.21 0.77
C ASP A 110 1.84 34.15 -0.19
N VAL A 111 1.30 33.60 -1.27
CA VAL A 111 0.55 34.32 -2.31
C VAL A 111 -0.93 33.96 -2.30
N THR A 112 -1.41 33.24 -1.28
CA THR A 112 -2.76 32.64 -1.21
C THR A 112 -3.88 33.61 -1.59
N ALA A 113 -3.90 34.78 -0.94
CA ALA A 113 -4.95 35.77 -1.17
C ALA A 113 -4.84 36.41 -2.56
N ALA A 114 -3.62 36.69 -3.02
CA ALA A 114 -3.37 37.27 -4.34
C ALA A 114 -3.71 36.29 -5.47
N ALA A 115 -3.49 35.00 -5.23
CA ALA A 115 -3.78 33.91 -6.15
C ALA A 115 -5.24 33.45 -6.12
N GLY A 116 -6.10 34.01 -5.26
CA GLY A 116 -7.53 33.66 -5.22
C GLY A 116 -7.86 32.34 -4.49
N LEU A 117 -6.95 31.81 -3.67
CA LEU A 117 -7.07 30.49 -3.03
C LEU A 117 -7.41 30.56 -1.53
N ALA A 118 -7.89 31.70 -1.03
CA ALA A 118 -8.19 31.93 0.38
C ALA A 118 -9.52 31.30 0.86
N ALA A 119 -9.96 30.20 0.25
CA ALA A 119 -11.15 29.48 0.70
C ALA A 119 -10.91 28.81 2.06
N SER A 120 -11.93 28.85 2.92
CA SER A 120 -11.96 28.23 4.25
C SER A 120 -13.00 27.11 4.30
N GLY A 121 -12.79 26.10 5.13
CA GLY A 121 -13.76 25.03 5.33
C GLY A 121 -13.10 23.76 5.84
N TRP A 122 -13.81 22.63 5.76
CA TRP A 122 -13.25 21.32 6.08
C TRP A 122 -12.53 20.72 4.86
N GLY A 123 -11.48 21.39 4.39
CA GLY A 123 -10.63 20.88 3.31
C GLY A 123 -10.02 19.52 3.65
N GLN A 124 -9.87 18.64 2.67
CA GLN A 124 -9.29 17.31 2.84
C GLN A 124 -8.01 17.16 2.02
N GLY A 125 -8.09 17.20 0.69
CA GLY A 125 -6.94 16.94 -0.18
C GLY A 125 -6.94 17.79 -1.43
N ALA A 126 -5.89 17.62 -2.24
CA ALA A 126 -5.76 18.27 -3.53
C ALA A 126 -5.10 17.38 -4.59
N CYS A 127 -5.48 17.58 -5.84
CA CYS A 127 -4.84 16.99 -7.04
C CYS A 127 -4.67 18.07 -8.11
N VAL A 128 -3.66 17.87 -8.96
CA VAL A 128 -3.18 18.87 -9.94
C VAL A 128 -3.23 18.29 -11.35
N GLY A 129 -3.59 19.11 -12.33
CA GLY A 129 -3.55 18.77 -13.75
C GLY A 129 -4.20 19.84 -14.63
N ASP A 130 -3.75 19.97 -15.86
CA ASP A 130 -4.23 20.94 -16.86
C ASP A 130 -5.52 20.42 -17.53
N ILE A 131 -6.67 20.88 -17.04
CA ILE A 131 -7.99 20.33 -17.43
C ILE A 131 -8.49 20.87 -18.78
N ASP A 132 -7.96 22.00 -19.24
CA ASP A 132 -8.35 22.65 -20.49
C ASP A 132 -7.22 22.67 -21.55
N ASN A 133 -6.11 21.98 -21.25
CA ASN A 133 -4.94 21.77 -22.10
C ASN A 133 -4.23 23.08 -22.51
N ASP A 134 -4.33 24.12 -21.69
CA ASP A 134 -3.83 25.47 -22.00
C ASP A 134 -2.35 25.72 -21.64
N GLY A 135 -1.69 24.71 -21.06
CA GLY A 135 -0.31 24.73 -20.61
C GLY A 135 -0.13 25.20 -19.17
N ARG A 136 -1.20 25.32 -18.38
CA ARG A 136 -1.16 25.68 -16.96
C ARG A 136 -1.91 24.63 -16.16
N ASP A 137 -1.24 24.04 -15.17
CA ASP A 137 -1.89 23.07 -14.32
C ASP A 137 -2.92 23.76 -13.41
N ASP A 138 -4.10 23.14 -13.30
CA ASP A 138 -5.21 23.54 -12.45
C ASP A 138 -5.20 22.76 -11.12
N LEU A 139 -6.04 23.20 -10.18
CA LEU A 139 -6.09 22.64 -8.85
C LEU A 139 -7.52 22.24 -8.46
N PHE A 140 -7.70 20.99 -8.06
CA PHE A 140 -8.95 20.52 -7.46
C PHE A 140 -8.75 20.25 -5.97
N VAL A 141 -9.60 20.83 -5.13
CA VAL A 141 -9.55 20.72 -3.67
C VAL A 141 -10.79 20.01 -3.15
N THR A 142 -10.59 18.88 -2.47
CA THR A 142 -11.67 18.11 -1.86
C THR A 142 -12.01 18.62 -0.46
N SER A 143 -13.25 18.41 -0.03
CA SER A 143 -13.72 18.86 1.29
C SER A 143 -14.80 17.94 1.88
N PHE A 144 -14.98 17.98 3.20
CA PHE A 144 -16.27 17.64 3.79
C PHE A 144 -17.26 18.77 3.51
N GLY A 145 -18.15 18.54 2.54
CA GLY A 145 -18.96 19.58 1.92
C GLY A 145 -18.57 19.79 0.46
N GLN A 146 -18.66 21.04 -0.01
CA GLN A 146 -18.43 21.39 -1.40
C GLN A 146 -16.93 21.35 -1.76
N ASN A 147 -16.58 20.60 -2.80
CA ASN A 147 -15.25 20.64 -3.41
C ASN A 147 -15.06 21.91 -4.26
N HIS A 148 -13.81 22.27 -4.55
CA HIS A 148 -13.49 23.43 -5.38
C HIS A 148 -12.59 23.04 -6.56
N LEU A 149 -12.96 23.45 -7.77
CA LEU A 149 -12.11 23.41 -8.96
C LEU A 149 -11.62 24.82 -9.28
N TYR A 150 -10.30 25.00 -9.22
CA TYR A 150 -9.62 26.25 -9.45
C TYR A 150 -8.88 26.20 -10.78
N ARG A 151 -9.34 26.97 -11.76
CA ARG A 151 -8.68 27.12 -13.05
C ARG A 151 -7.53 28.12 -12.96
N ASN A 152 -6.36 27.77 -13.45
CA ASN A 152 -5.18 28.61 -13.45
C ASN A 152 -5.21 29.66 -14.57
N THR A 153 -5.01 30.92 -14.19
CA THR A 153 -5.07 32.08 -15.09
C THR A 153 -3.70 32.65 -15.49
N GLY A 154 -2.61 31.97 -15.11
CA GLY A 154 -1.22 32.36 -15.41
C GLY A 154 -0.57 33.28 -14.39
N GLY A 155 -1.23 33.53 -13.26
CA GLY A 155 -0.69 34.28 -12.12
C GLY A 155 -1.58 34.20 -10.87
N GLY A 156 -2.51 33.26 -10.86
CA GLY A 156 -3.56 33.10 -9.85
C GLY A 156 -4.66 32.18 -10.39
N PHE A 157 -5.71 31.99 -9.60
CA PHE A 157 -6.74 31.00 -9.86
C PHE A 157 -8.14 31.60 -9.81
N GLU A 158 -9.05 31.01 -10.60
CA GLU A 158 -10.47 31.29 -10.58
C GLU A 158 -11.24 30.05 -10.13
N ASP A 159 -12.13 30.17 -9.14
CA ASP A 159 -13.05 29.09 -8.76
C ASP A 159 -14.13 28.93 -9.85
N VAL A 160 -13.96 27.89 -10.67
CA VAL A 160 -14.88 27.55 -11.77
C VAL A 160 -15.87 26.45 -11.38
N THR A 161 -15.91 26.00 -10.12
CA THR A 161 -16.68 24.82 -9.66
C THR A 161 -18.12 24.81 -10.17
N ARG A 162 -18.83 25.94 -10.06
CA ARG A 162 -20.22 26.05 -10.52
C ARG A 162 -20.32 26.05 -12.04
N ALA A 163 -19.44 26.81 -12.71
CA ALA A 163 -19.42 26.88 -14.17
C ALA A 163 -19.09 25.53 -14.80
N ALA A 164 -18.20 24.76 -14.15
CA ALA A 164 -17.79 23.43 -14.55
C ALA A 164 -18.82 22.33 -14.23
N GLY A 165 -19.95 22.66 -13.60
CA GLY A 165 -20.99 21.68 -13.27
C GLY A 165 -20.66 20.77 -12.07
N LEU A 166 -19.65 21.11 -11.27
CA LEU A 166 -19.18 20.32 -10.13
C LEU A 166 -19.82 20.73 -8.78
N GLN A 167 -20.89 21.53 -8.82
CA GLN A 167 -21.61 21.91 -7.61
C GLN A 167 -22.38 20.69 -7.05
N GLN A 168 -22.10 20.34 -5.79
CA GLN A 168 -22.68 19.16 -5.16
C GLN A 168 -24.07 19.48 -4.61
N SER A 169 -25.03 18.58 -4.84
CA SER A 169 -26.42 18.71 -4.38
C SER A 169 -26.64 18.33 -2.92
N ARG A 170 -25.65 17.66 -2.31
CA ARG A 170 -25.64 17.22 -0.91
C ARG A 170 -24.24 17.33 -0.32
N THR A 171 -24.15 17.42 1.00
CA THR A 171 -22.88 17.28 1.72
C THR A 171 -22.33 15.87 1.52
N ARG A 172 -21.05 15.79 1.17
CA ARG A 172 -20.29 14.56 1.04
C ARG A 172 -18.97 14.70 1.77
N TRP A 173 -18.39 13.59 2.19
CA TRP A 173 -17.04 13.57 2.71
C TRP A 173 -16.07 13.16 1.61
N ASN A 174 -15.69 14.13 0.79
CA ASN A 174 -14.77 13.92 -0.33
C ASN A 174 -13.34 13.91 0.19
N THR A 175 -12.53 12.92 -0.20
CA THR A 175 -11.19 12.70 0.35
C THR A 175 -10.14 12.75 -0.76
N GLY A 176 -9.51 11.65 -1.17
CA GLY A 176 -8.49 11.68 -2.22
C GLY A 176 -9.10 12.01 -3.58
N CYS A 177 -8.30 12.58 -4.47
CA CYS A 177 -8.69 12.81 -5.86
C CYS A 177 -7.52 12.55 -6.80
N ALA A 178 -7.84 12.32 -8.07
CA ALA A 178 -6.86 12.20 -9.14
C ALA A 178 -7.47 12.70 -10.45
N PHE A 179 -6.68 13.47 -11.20
CA PHE A 179 -6.93 13.74 -12.61
C PHE A 179 -6.29 12.66 -13.47
N PHE A 180 -6.98 12.21 -14.52
CA PHE A 180 -6.47 11.26 -15.51
C PHE A 180 -7.41 11.19 -16.71
N ASP A 181 -6.91 10.73 -17.86
CA ASP A 181 -7.70 10.54 -19.08
C ASP A 181 -8.17 9.07 -19.15
N TYR A 182 -9.41 8.78 -18.76
CA TYR A 182 -9.86 7.37 -18.63
C TYR A 182 -10.37 6.77 -19.94
N ASP A 183 -10.77 7.59 -20.90
CA ASP A 183 -11.32 7.17 -22.18
C ASP A 183 -10.43 7.49 -23.40
N ARG A 184 -9.23 8.05 -23.14
CA ARG A 184 -8.20 8.44 -24.12
C ARG A 184 -8.67 9.50 -25.10
N ASP A 185 -9.51 10.43 -24.64
CA ASP A 185 -9.99 11.54 -25.47
C ASP A 185 -9.06 12.77 -25.48
N GLY A 186 -7.94 12.69 -24.75
CA GLY A 186 -6.92 13.73 -24.62
C GLY A 186 -7.23 14.76 -23.55
N ARG A 187 -8.27 14.58 -22.72
CA ARG A 187 -8.67 15.49 -21.63
C ARG A 187 -8.55 14.79 -20.29
N LEU A 188 -8.25 15.57 -19.26
CA LEU A 188 -8.24 15.05 -17.89
C LEU A 188 -9.67 14.99 -17.34
N ASP A 189 -10.09 13.79 -17.00
CA ASP A 189 -11.26 13.47 -16.18
C ASP A 189 -10.87 13.46 -14.69
N LEU A 190 -11.85 13.40 -13.80
CA LEU A 190 -11.64 13.56 -12.37
C LEU A 190 -12.31 12.43 -11.57
N LEU A 191 -11.51 11.69 -10.80
CA LEU A 191 -12.00 10.77 -9.78
C LEU A 191 -11.90 11.40 -8.39
N VAL A 192 -12.95 11.23 -7.58
CA VAL A 192 -13.02 11.71 -6.20
C VAL A 192 -13.43 10.57 -5.27
N ALA A 193 -12.54 10.17 -4.38
CA ALA A 193 -12.85 9.22 -3.32
C ALA A 193 -13.80 9.84 -2.28
N ASN A 194 -14.68 9.02 -1.72
CA ASN A 194 -15.60 9.44 -0.67
C ASN A 194 -15.46 8.50 0.54
N TYR A 195 -15.36 9.08 1.74
CA TYR A 195 -15.12 8.32 2.96
C TYR A 195 -16.42 7.81 3.59
N ILE A 196 -17.23 8.66 4.22
CA ILE A 196 -18.47 8.25 4.91
C ILE A 196 -19.61 9.19 4.53
N ASP A 197 -20.82 8.63 4.37
CA ASP A 197 -22.07 9.41 4.31
C ASP A 197 -22.41 9.88 5.75
N LEU A 198 -21.64 10.84 6.25
CA LEU A 198 -21.65 11.27 7.65
C LEU A 198 -22.83 12.21 7.94
N ASP A 199 -23.70 11.79 8.86
CA ASP A 199 -24.66 12.65 9.53
C ASP A 199 -24.20 12.93 10.97
N LEU A 200 -23.71 14.15 11.23
CA LEU A 200 -23.24 14.57 12.54
C LEU A 200 -24.33 14.52 13.63
N ALA A 201 -25.60 14.63 13.28
CA ALA A 201 -26.70 14.56 14.23
C ALA A 201 -26.94 13.14 14.76
N ALA A 202 -26.66 12.13 13.93
CA ALA A 202 -26.81 10.71 14.27
C ALA A 202 -25.49 10.01 14.61
N ALA A 203 -24.35 10.62 14.28
CA ALA A 203 -23.04 10.03 14.48
C ALA A 203 -22.78 9.75 15.98
N PRO A 204 -22.26 8.56 16.33
CA PRO A 204 -21.95 8.23 17.70
C PRO A 204 -20.79 9.10 18.22
N THR A 205 -20.85 9.43 19.52
CA THR A 205 -19.83 10.23 20.20
C THR A 205 -19.11 9.39 21.26
N PRO A 206 -17.95 9.84 21.78
CA PRO A 206 -17.25 9.18 22.89
C PRO A 206 -18.13 8.93 24.12
N GLU A 207 -19.12 9.81 24.39
CA GLU A 207 -20.05 9.70 25.52
C GLU A 207 -21.04 8.54 25.40
N SER A 208 -21.30 8.04 24.19
CA SER A 208 -22.13 6.84 23.98
C SER A 208 -21.57 5.61 24.69
N GLY A 209 -20.27 5.61 25.01
CA GLY A 209 -19.57 4.53 25.70
C GLY A 209 -19.15 3.37 24.80
N LEU A 210 -19.61 3.36 23.54
CA LEU A 210 -19.30 2.32 22.54
C LEU A 210 -17.89 2.44 21.98
N CYS A 211 -17.35 3.67 21.92
CA CYS A 211 -16.13 3.98 21.19
C CYS A 211 -14.96 4.09 22.16
N ARG A 212 -14.20 2.99 22.24
CA ARG A 212 -13.05 2.88 23.13
C ARG A 212 -11.82 2.36 22.42
N TYR A 213 -10.67 2.98 22.69
CA TYR A 213 -9.36 2.50 22.28
C TYR A 213 -8.52 2.23 23.52
N LYS A 214 -8.18 0.95 23.75
CA LYS A 214 -7.39 0.50 24.92
C LYS A 214 -7.89 1.08 26.26
N GLY A 215 -9.22 1.17 26.40
CA GLY A 215 -9.89 1.66 27.61
C GLY A 215 -10.18 3.17 27.63
N LEU A 216 -9.51 3.97 26.80
CA LEU A 216 -9.82 5.40 26.63
C LEU A 216 -11.07 5.58 25.79
N ARG A 217 -11.88 6.59 26.09
CA ARG A 217 -12.95 7.05 25.20
C ARG A 217 -12.33 7.88 24.09
N VAL A 218 -12.70 7.59 22.86
CA VAL A 218 -12.17 8.23 21.65
C VAL A 218 -13.29 8.44 20.64
N ALA A 219 -13.06 9.26 19.63
CA ALA A 219 -13.94 9.36 18.47
C ALA A 219 -14.19 7.97 17.86
N CYS A 220 -15.43 7.71 17.44
CA CYS A 220 -15.83 6.44 16.87
C CYS A 220 -15.19 6.23 15.50
N GLY A 221 -14.53 5.09 15.30
CA GLY A 221 -14.01 4.69 14.00
C GLY A 221 -15.11 4.38 12.97
N PRO A 222 -14.72 4.13 11.71
CA PRO A 222 -15.67 3.89 10.63
C PRO A 222 -16.57 2.64 10.76
N PRO A 223 -16.17 1.52 11.41
CA PRO A 223 -16.98 0.29 11.35
C PRO A 223 -18.42 0.50 11.84
N GLY A 224 -19.39 0.16 10.97
CA GLY A 224 -20.82 0.31 11.24
C GLY A 224 -21.45 1.60 10.67
N LEU A 225 -20.65 2.51 10.11
CA LEU A 225 -21.15 3.69 9.39
C LEU A 225 -21.40 3.38 7.91
N THR A 226 -22.35 4.06 7.27
CA THR A 226 -22.56 3.90 5.83
C THR A 226 -21.43 4.60 5.07
N GLY A 227 -20.65 3.84 4.30
CA GLY A 227 -19.56 4.41 3.52
C GLY A 227 -20.04 5.22 2.31
N GLY A 228 -19.22 6.20 1.92
CA GLY A 228 -19.46 7.02 0.76
C GLY A 228 -19.28 6.24 -0.55
N LYS A 229 -19.82 6.80 -1.64
CA LYS A 229 -19.59 6.30 -3.00
C LYS A 229 -18.62 7.21 -3.72
N ASN A 230 -17.56 6.64 -4.27
CA ASN A 230 -16.60 7.34 -5.11
C ASN A 230 -17.30 7.92 -6.35
N LEU A 231 -16.77 9.02 -6.86
CA LEU A 231 -17.31 9.76 -7.98
C LEU A 231 -16.32 9.74 -9.14
N LEU A 232 -16.82 9.65 -10.35
CA LEU A 232 -16.07 9.85 -11.58
C LEU A 232 -16.77 10.90 -12.43
N TYR A 233 -16.01 11.93 -12.82
CA TYR A 233 -16.47 13.04 -13.62
C TYR A 233 -15.76 13.06 -14.96
N HIS A 234 -16.52 12.95 -16.05
CA HIS A 234 -15.99 13.02 -17.40
C HIS A 234 -15.89 14.46 -17.91
N ASN A 235 -14.74 14.84 -18.46
CA ASN A 235 -14.49 16.18 -19.00
C ASN A 235 -15.04 16.31 -20.43
N ARG A 236 -16.08 17.14 -20.61
CA ARG A 236 -16.76 17.30 -21.90
C ARG A 236 -15.94 18.11 -22.93
N GLY A 237 -14.84 18.74 -22.51
CA GLY A 237 -14.02 19.59 -23.36
C GLY A 237 -14.59 20.98 -23.65
N ASP A 238 -15.71 21.35 -23.02
CA ASP A 238 -16.32 22.68 -23.10
C ASP A 238 -16.19 23.48 -21.80
N GLY A 239 -15.29 23.03 -20.91
CA GLY A 239 -15.10 23.57 -19.57
C GLY A 239 -16.07 23.01 -18.52
N THR A 240 -16.90 22.01 -18.87
CA THR A 240 -17.82 21.34 -17.95
C THR A 240 -17.53 19.86 -17.76
N PHE A 241 -17.96 19.32 -16.62
CA PHE A 241 -17.84 17.92 -16.26
C PHE A 241 -19.21 17.22 -16.17
N GLU A 242 -19.25 15.95 -16.51
CA GLU A 242 -20.41 15.06 -16.35
C GLU A 242 -20.17 14.04 -15.24
N ASP A 243 -21.08 13.91 -14.27
CA ASP A 243 -21.07 12.78 -13.35
C ASP A 243 -21.40 11.48 -14.11
N VAL A 244 -20.40 10.63 -14.30
CA VAL A 244 -20.52 9.32 -14.95
C VAL A 244 -20.40 8.16 -13.96
N SER A 245 -20.42 8.43 -12.66
CA SER A 245 -20.06 7.46 -11.60
C SER A 245 -20.82 6.13 -11.70
N GLU A 246 -22.14 6.17 -11.87
CA GLU A 246 -22.96 4.95 -11.99
C GLU A 246 -22.75 4.24 -13.33
N LYS A 247 -22.58 5.00 -14.41
CA LYS A 247 -22.40 4.48 -15.77
C LYS A 247 -21.04 3.80 -15.93
N SER A 248 -19.98 4.40 -15.38
CA SER A 248 -18.63 3.85 -15.40
C SER A 248 -18.48 2.63 -14.49
N GLY A 249 -19.38 2.44 -13.53
CA GLY A 249 -19.33 1.31 -12.61
C GLY A 249 -18.42 1.53 -11.40
N ILE A 250 -17.84 2.73 -11.22
CA ILE A 250 -16.99 3.06 -10.06
C ILE A 250 -17.75 2.89 -8.73
N THR A 251 -19.07 3.03 -8.74
CA THR A 251 -19.95 2.89 -7.57
C THR A 251 -20.15 1.43 -7.11
N ARG A 252 -19.77 0.46 -7.95
CA ARG A 252 -19.99 -0.99 -7.72
C ARG A 252 -18.91 -1.64 -6.85
N ALA A 253 -17.81 -0.95 -6.57
CA ALA A 253 -16.78 -1.47 -5.67
C ALA A 253 -17.34 -1.78 -4.28
N SER A 254 -16.78 -2.82 -3.67
CA SER A 254 -17.26 -3.32 -2.37
C SER A 254 -16.76 -2.45 -1.20
N GLY A 255 -15.68 -1.69 -1.41
CA GLY A 255 -15.10 -0.77 -0.43
C GLY A 255 -15.68 0.64 -0.53
N THR A 256 -16.22 1.14 0.56
CA THR A 256 -16.96 2.42 0.62
C THR A 256 -16.32 3.46 1.55
N TYR A 257 -15.09 3.24 2.00
CA TYR A 257 -14.37 4.11 2.93
C TYR A 257 -13.10 4.68 2.28
N GLY A 258 -13.24 5.31 1.12
CA GLY A 258 -12.12 5.75 0.28
C GLY A 258 -11.33 6.90 0.91
N LEU A 259 -10.00 6.78 0.91
CA LEU A 259 -9.06 7.80 1.36
C LEU A 259 -8.03 8.11 0.26
N GLY A 260 -6.85 7.48 0.28
CA GLY A 260 -5.80 7.68 -0.71
C GLY A 260 -6.19 7.15 -2.09
N VAL A 261 -5.85 7.89 -3.13
CA VAL A 261 -6.12 7.60 -4.54
C VAL A 261 -4.81 7.76 -5.30
N SER A 262 -4.46 6.84 -6.19
CA SER A 262 -3.37 7.03 -7.16
C SER A 262 -3.69 6.30 -8.45
N THR A 263 -3.33 6.92 -9.57
CA THR A 263 -3.44 6.32 -10.91
C THR A 263 -2.19 5.54 -11.26
N PHE A 264 -2.33 4.50 -12.08
CA PHE A 264 -1.24 3.67 -12.60
C PHE A 264 -1.74 2.72 -13.69
N ASP A 265 -0.85 2.14 -14.48
CA ASP A 265 -1.20 1.03 -15.39
C ASP A 265 -0.92 -0.30 -14.68
N PHE A 266 -1.98 -0.95 -14.15
CA PHE A 266 -1.83 -2.12 -13.28
C PHE A 266 -1.45 -3.38 -14.06
N ASP A 267 -2.00 -3.57 -15.25
CA ASP A 267 -1.77 -4.77 -16.06
C ASP A 267 -0.94 -4.52 -17.33
N ASN A 268 -0.31 -3.34 -17.40
CA ASN A 268 0.59 -2.90 -18.46
C ASN A 268 -0.09 -2.80 -19.85
N ASP A 269 -1.42 -2.74 -19.92
CA ASP A 269 -2.16 -2.69 -21.18
C ASP A 269 -2.21 -1.27 -21.82
N GLY A 270 -1.61 -0.31 -21.14
CA GLY A 270 -1.49 1.09 -21.53
C GLY A 270 -2.65 1.96 -21.11
N TRP A 271 -3.72 1.41 -20.53
CA TRP A 271 -4.83 2.19 -19.99
C TRP A 271 -4.59 2.51 -18.53
N VAL A 272 -5.08 3.69 -18.11
CA VAL A 272 -4.91 4.13 -16.74
C VAL A 272 -5.95 3.46 -15.86
N ASP A 273 -5.47 2.73 -14.85
CA ASP A 273 -6.23 2.16 -13.74
C ASP A 273 -6.11 3.04 -12.49
N VAL A 274 -6.91 2.74 -11.48
CA VAL A 274 -6.92 3.51 -10.23
C VAL A 274 -6.89 2.59 -9.01
N TYR A 275 -5.96 2.85 -8.09
CA TYR A 275 -5.99 2.27 -6.76
C TYR A 275 -6.65 3.22 -5.77
N VAL A 276 -7.59 2.71 -4.96
CA VAL A 276 -8.18 3.45 -3.85
C VAL A 276 -7.96 2.69 -2.55
N ALA A 277 -7.17 3.27 -1.66
CA ALA A 277 -7.02 2.80 -0.29
C ALA A 277 -8.31 3.05 0.47
N ASN A 278 -8.87 1.97 1.02
CA ASN A 278 -10.06 2.04 1.86
C ASN A 278 -9.67 1.80 3.32
N ASP A 279 -10.14 2.66 4.20
CA ASP A 279 -9.97 2.48 5.63
C ASP A 279 -10.94 1.43 6.15
N SER A 280 -10.45 0.41 6.85
CA SER A 280 -11.24 -0.62 7.54
C SER A 280 -12.11 -1.49 6.60
N ASN A 281 -11.91 -1.32 5.29
CA ASN A 281 -12.58 -2.05 4.22
C ASN A 281 -11.54 -2.53 3.19
N PRO A 282 -11.86 -3.52 2.36
CA PRO A 282 -10.97 -3.98 1.29
C PRO A 282 -10.68 -2.81 0.35
N SER A 283 -9.40 -2.58 0.03
CA SER A 283 -9.01 -1.55 -0.95
C SER A 283 -9.40 -1.98 -2.37
N ALA A 284 -9.66 -1.01 -3.24
CA ALA A 284 -10.15 -1.25 -4.59
C ALA A 284 -9.05 -1.04 -5.64
N VAL A 285 -9.04 -1.88 -6.66
CA VAL A 285 -8.27 -1.67 -7.90
C VAL A 285 -9.31 -1.55 -9.01
N TYR A 286 -9.57 -0.32 -9.47
CA TYR A 286 -10.46 -0.07 -10.59
C TYR A 286 -9.68 -0.28 -11.88
N ARG A 287 -9.79 -1.49 -12.44
CA ARG A 287 -9.23 -1.78 -13.74
C ARG A 287 -10.12 -1.21 -14.84
N ASN A 288 -9.54 -0.43 -15.74
CA ASN A 288 -10.21 0.14 -16.90
C ASN A 288 -10.56 -0.97 -17.90
N ASN A 289 -11.81 -1.00 -18.38
CA ASN A 289 -12.28 -2.01 -19.35
C ASN A 289 -12.18 -1.53 -20.81
N HIS A 290 -11.60 -0.35 -21.06
CA HIS A 290 -11.37 0.27 -22.38
C HIS A 290 -12.65 0.68 -23.13
N ASP A 291 -13.77 0.72 -22.41
CA ASP A 291 -15.10 1.07 -22.95
C ASP A 291 -15.78 2.18 -22.13
N GLY A 292 -14.99 2.91 -21.35
CA GLY A 292 -15.45 3.93 -20.42
C GLY A 292 -16.04 3.38 -19.11
N THR A 293 -15.82 2.09 -18.82
CA THR A 293 -16.21 1.46 -17.56
C THR A 293 -15.03 0.87 -16.80
N PHE A 294 -15.23 0.61 -15.51
CA PHE A 294 -14.26 0.03 -14.59
C PHE A 294 -14.79 -1.24 -13.92
N THR A 295 -13.87 -2.14 -13.60
CA THR A 295 -14.13 -3.31 -12.75
C THR A 295 -13.25 -3.22 -11.51
N ASP A 296 -13.85 -3.29 -10.30
CA ASP A 296 -13.08 -3.49 -9.08
C ASP A 296 -12.56 -4.93 -9.03
N ILE A 297 -11.25 -5.09 -9.21
CA ILE A 297 -10.55 -6.39 -9.15
C ILE A 297 -9.70 -6.55 -7.89
N GLY A 298 -9.70 -5.60 -6.95
CA GLY A 298 -8.73 -5.57 -5.85
C GLY A 298 -8.65 -6.85 -5.03
N VAL A 299 -9.81 -7.44 -4.70
CA VAL A 299 -9.89 -8.72 -3.96
C VAL A 299 -9.38 -9.88 -4.81
N LYS A 300 -9.81 -9.96 -6.08
CA LYS A 300 -9.43 -11.03 -7.00
C LYS A 300 -7.93 -10.97 -7.34
N ALA A 301 -7.39 -9.77 -7.43
CA ALA A 301 -5.99 -9.48 -7.71
C ALA A 301 -5.09 -9.70 -6.49
N GLY A 302 -5.63 -9.82 -5.28
CA GLY A 302 -4.83 -9.95 -4.06
C GLY A 302 -4.25 -8.63 -3.52
N CYS A 303 -4.71 -7.48 -4.02
CA CYS A 303 -4.20 -6.14 -3.65
C CYS A 303 -5.10 -5.40 -2.64
N ALA A 304 -6.08 -6.09 -2.03
CA ALA A 304 -7.10 -5.48 -1.17
C ALA A 304 -6.89 -5.65 0.34
N TYR A 305 -6.36 -6.80 0.77
CA TYR A 305 -6.24 -7.24 2.16
C TYR A 305 -4.79 -7.42 2.59
N SER A 306 -4.52 -7.56 3.89
CA SER A 306 -3.22 -8.06 4.36
C SER A 306 -2.98 -9.52 3.96
N GLN A 307 -1.75 -10.00 4.14
CA GLN A 307 -1.37 -11.40 3.94
C GLN A 307 -2.26 -12.43 4.67
N ASP A 308 -2.82 -12.08 5.83
CA ASP A 308 -3.74 -12.92 6.60
C ASP A 308 -5.24 -12.73 6.22
N GLY A 309 -5.52 -11.98 5.16
CA GLY A 309 -6.87 -11.75 4.64
C GLY A 309 -7.69 -10.75 5.44
N LYS A 310 -7.05 -9.89 6.26
CA LYS A 310 -7.73 -8.91 7.11
C LYS A 310 -7.91 -7.58 6.34
N PRO A 311 -9.08 -6.93 6.40
CA PRO A 311 -9.20 -5.54 6.01
C PRO A 311 -8.43 -4.65 6.99
N GLN A 312 -7.67 -3.71 6.46
CA GLN A 312 -6.82 -2.80 7.23
C GLN A 312 -7.30 -1.36 7.05
N ALA A 313 -6.82 -0.44 7.88
CA ALA A 313 -7.12 0.99 7.74
C ALA A 313 -6.30 1.64 6.61
N GLY A 314 -6.57 1.30 5.36
CA GLY A 314 -5.84 1.86 4.22
C GLY A 314 -5.99 3.38 4.13
N MET A 315 -4.87 4.11 4.21
CA MET A 315 -4.84 5.57 4.20
C MET A 315 -4.09 6.13 2.99
N GLY A 316 -2.75 6.18 3.03
CA GLY A 316 -1.92 6.67 1.94
C GLY A 316 -1.52 5.57 0.97
N VAL A 317 -1.23 5.98 -0.27
CA VAL A 317 -0.87 5.10 -1.38
C VAL A 317 0.41 5.61 -2.01
N ALA A 318 1.33 4.70 -2.31
CA ALA A 318 2.47 4.92 -3.18
C ALA A 318 2.47 3.88 -4.30
N ILE A 319 2.78 4.32 -5.51
CA ILE A 319 2.94 3.46 -6.68
C ILE A 319 4.37 3.61 -7.21
N GLY A 320 5.03 2.51 -7.50
CA GLY A 320 6.38 2.50 -8.06
C GLY A 320 6.89 1.09 -8.31
N ASP A 321 7.78 0.93 -9.27
CA ASP A 321 8.46 -0.34 -9.59
C ASP A 321 9.68 -0.49 -8.65
N TYR A 322 9.46 -1.01 -7.44
CA TYR A 322 10.51 -1.01 -6.40
C TYR A 322 11.56 -2.12 -6.63
N ASP A 323 11.22 -3.15 -7.41
CA ASP A 323 12.09 -4.27 -7.71
C ASP A 323 12.65 -4.26 -9.16
N ARG A 324 12.32 -3.21 -9.93
CA ARG A 324 12.76 -2.97 -11.32
C ARG A 324 12.37 -4.10 -12.27
N ASN A 325 11.18 -4.66 -12.09
CA ASN A 325 10.69 -5.77 -12.92
C ASN A 325 9.82 -5.30 -14.10
N GLY A 326 9.53 -4.00 -14.19
CA GLY A 326 8.68 -3.41 -15.22
C GLY A 326 7.17 -3.52 -14.93
N THR A 327 6.75 -3.71 -13.69
CA THR A 327 5.35 -3.59 -13.25
C THR A 327 5.29 -2.60 -12.09
N MET A 328 4.15 -1.92 -11.94
CA MET A 328 3.99 -0.94 -10.88
C MET A 328 3.44 -1.62 -9.62
N ASP A 329 4.20 -1.54 -8.53
CA ASP A 329 3.84 -2.08 -7.23
C ASP A 329 3.05 -1.07 -6.40
N ILE A 330 2.32 -1.56 -5.39
CA ILE A 330 1.50 -0.73 -4.53
C ILE A 330 2.01 -0.84 -3.10
N PHE A 331 2.28 0.29 -2.47
CA PHE A 331 2.50 0.37 -1.03
C PHE A 331 1.39 1.18 -0.36
N LYS A 332 0.81 0.62 0.71
CA LYS A 332 -0.34 1.18 1.42
C LYS A 332 -0.05 1.32 2.91
N THR A 333 -0.23 2.52 3.45
CA THR A 333 -0.11 2.77 4.90
C THR A 333 -1.38 2.40 5.65
N ASN A 334 -1.24 1.96 6.90
CA ASN A 334 -2.35 1.44 7.71
C ASN A 334 -2.33 1.91 9.18
N PHE A 335 -3.31 1.43 9.97
CA PHE A 335 -3.48 1.78 11.38
C PHE A 335 -2.31 1.30 12.27
N ALA A 336 -2.13 1.93 13.43
CA ALA A 336 -1.21 1.42 14.45
C ALA A 336 -1.68 0.03 14.96
N GLY A 337 -0.84 -0.97 14.78
CA GLY A 337 -1.11 -2.38 15.05
C GLY A 337 -1.26 -3.23 13.78
N ASP A 338 -1.46 -2.58 12.63
CA ASP A 338 -1.41 -3.21 11.31
C ASP A 338 -0.01 -3.06 10.70
N THR A 339 0.32 -3.89 9.72
CA THR A 339 1.48 -3.66 8.85
C THR A 339 1.12 -2.63 7.78
N SER A 340 2.04 -1.74 7.43
CA SER A 340 1.94 -1.06 6.12
C SER A 340 2.27 -2.08 5.04
N THR A 341 1.43 -2.19 4.02
CA THR A 341 1.37 -3.37 3.15
C THR A 341 2.04 -3.08 1.82
N LEU A 342 2.95 -3.95 1.40
CA LEU A 342 3.61 -3.93 0.09
C LEU A 342 3.04 -5.04 -0.79
N TYR A 343 2.32 -4.64 -1.84
CA TYR A 343 1.81 -5.52 -2.88
C TYR A 343 2.74 -5.45 -4.08
N ALA A 344 3.53 -6.51 -4.29
CA ALA A 344 4.35 -6.63 -5.48
C ALA A 344 3.49 -7.10 -6.65
N ASN A 345 3.41 -6.31 -7.71
CA ASN A 345 2.65 -6.62 -8.90
C ASN A 345 3.42 -7.64 -9.74
N THR A 346 2.79 -8.77 -10.02
CA THR A 346 3.46 -9.84 -10.75
C THR A 346 3.39 -9.65 -12.28
N GLY A 347 2.53 -8.75 -12.80
CA GLY A 347 2.35 -8.51 -14.24
C GLY A 347 1.27 -9.36 -14.92
N GLU A 348 0.42 -10.05 -14.13
CA GLU A 348 -0.74 -10.81 -14.62
C GLU A 348 -2.04 -10.36 -13.92
N SER A 349 -2.14 -9.06 -13.63
CA SER A 349 -3.21 -8.48 -12.81
C SER A 349 -3.33 -9.13 -11.42
N LEU A 350 -2.19 -9.54 -10.84
CA LEU A 350 -2.09 -10.22 -9.55
C LEU A 350 -0.98 -9.57 -8.70
N CYS A 351 -1.26 -9.42 -7.42
CA CYS A 351 -0.35 -8.96 -6.39
C CYS A 351 0.10 -10.09 -5.46
N ASP A 352 1.39 -10.11 -5.15
CA ASP A 352 1.94 -10.83 -4.00
C ASP A 352 2.10 -9.86 -2.82
N ASP A 353 1.60 -10.20 -1.64
CA ASP A 353 1.99 -9.48 -0.42
C ASP A 353 3.45 -9.81 -0.08
N ARG A 354 4.34 -8.81 -0.19
CA ARG A 354 5.78 -8.91 0.11
C ARG A 354 6.16 -8.20 1.41
N THR A 355 5.20 -7.78 2.22
CA THR A 355 5.41 -6.98 3.43
C THR A 355 6.45 -7.59 4.38
N PHE A 356 6.34 -8.88 4.71
CA PHE A 356 7.31 -9.54 5.59
C PHE A 356 8.60 -9.92 4.87
N ALA A 357 8.49 -10.42 3.63
CA ALA A 357 9.66 -10.83 2.83
C ALA A 357 10.61 -9.65 2.56
N ALA A 358 10.05 -8.48 2.30
CA ALA A 358 10.77 -7.24 2.05
C ALA A 358 11.31 -6.59 3.34
N GLY A 359 11.00 -7.14 4.53
CA GLY A 359 11.56 -6.67 5.81
C GLY A 359 10.82 -5.51 6.47
N ILE A 360 9.68 -5.07 5.91
CA ILE A 360 8.91 -3.93 6.43
C ILE A 360 7.81 -4.35 7.43
N GLY A 361 7.36 -5.61 7.39
CA GLY A 361 6.30 -6.15 8.26
C GLY A 361 6.62 -6.20 9.76
N LEU A 362 7.86 -5.88 10.17
CA LEU A 362 8.27 -5.82 11.57
C LEU A 362 7.76 -4.56 12.29
N ASN A 363 7.35 -3.53 11.54
CA ASN A 363 6.98 -2.24 12.11
C ASN A 363 5.47 -2.00 12.05
N THR A 364 4.78 -2.39 13.12
CA THR A 364 3.33 -2.17 13.28
C THR A 364 3.00 -1.05 14.27
N ARG A 365 4.01 -0.33 14.78
CA ARG A 365 3.83 0.61 15.91
C ARG A 365 3.24 1.95 15.51
N TRP A 366 3.48 2.38 14.27
CA TRP A 366 3.15 3.72 13.81
C TRP A 366 1.88 3.70 12.98
N LEU A 367 1.09 4.75 13.11
CA LEU A 367 -0.12 4.97 12.32
C LEU A 367 0.27 5.78 11.09
N GLY A 368 0.31 5.13 9.93
CA GLY A 368 0.84 5.71 8.70
C GLY A 368 -0.20 6.47 7.88
N TRP A 369 0.25 7.52 7.21
CA TRP A 369 -0.55 8.38 6.33
C TRP A 369 0.17 8.55 5.00
N GLY A 370 0.70 9.74 4.69
CA GLY A 370 1.45 9.97 3.47
C GLY A 370 2.65 9.04 3.34
N THR A 371 2.78 8.43 2.17
CA THR A 371 3.91 7.63 1.72
C THR A 371 4.27 7.92 0.26
N ALA A 372 5.51 7.63 -0.15
CA ALA A 372 5.93 7.55 -1.55
C ALA A 372 7.05 6.54 -1.74
N PHE A 373 7.09 5.94 -2.93
CA PHE A 373 8.29 5.32 -3.49
C PHE A 373 9.13 6.44 -4.10
N VAL A 374 10.36 6.59 -3.62
CA VAL A 374 11.24 7.71 -3.99
C VAL A 374 12.69 7.26 -3.88
N ASP A 375 13.53 7.60 -4.84
CA ASP A 375 14.98 7.33 -4.77
C ASP A 375 15.64 8.44 -3.94
N LEU A 376 16.05 8.15 -2.69
CA LEU A 376 16.55 9.16 -1.75
C LEU A 376 18.07 9.34 -1.79
N ASP A 377 18.78 8.46 -2.49
CA ASP A 377 20.23 8.57 -2.66
C ASP A 377 20.68 8.53 -4.11
N ASN A 378 19.75 8.53 -5.06
CA ASN A 378 19.97 8.46 -6.49
C ASN A 378 20.73 7.19 -6.93
N ASP A 379 20.61 6.08 -6.19
CA ASP A 379 21.21 4.79 -6.56
C ASP A 379 20.36 3.99 -7.59
N GLY A 380 19.23 4.57 -7.99
CA GLY A 380 18.24 4.07 -8.94
C GLY A 380 17.18 3.16 -8.31
N TRP A 381 17.29 2.82 -7.03
CA TRP A 381 16.30 1.99 -6.34
C TRP A 381 15.33 2.86 -5.58
N LEU A 382 14.03 2.60 -5.76
CA LEU A 382 13.00 3.35 -5.04
C LEU A 382 12.99 2.92 -3.56
N ASP A 383 13.31 3.86 -2.68
CA ASP A 383 13.14 3.78 -1.24
C ASP A 383 11.68 4.08 -0.84
N LEU A 384 11.37 3.94 0.45
CA LEU A 384 10.07 4.26 1.02
C LEU A 384 10.19 5.30 2.13
N PHE A 385 9.44 6.38 2.03
CA PHE A 385 9.27 7.37 3.08
C PHE A 385 7.82 7.38 3.56
N LEU A 386 7.60 7.35 4.87
CA LEU A 386 6.28 7.40 5.50
C LEU A 386 6.20 8.53 6.53
N THR A 387 5.13 9.31 6.48
CA THR A 387 4.71 10.20 7.57
C THR A 387 3.66 9.52 8.45
N ASN A 388 3.78 9.71 9.76
CA ASN A 388 2.94 9.06 10.76
C ASN A 388 2.37 10.06 11.76
N GLY A 389 1.31 9.63 12.45
CA GLY A 389 0.69 10.34 13.57
C GLY A 389 -0.61 9.66 13.97
N HIS A 390 -0.89 9.51 15.26
CA HIS A 390 -2.11 8.82 15.70
C HIS A 390 -3.38 9.63 15.37
N VAL A 391 -4.52 8.97 15.17
CA VAL A 391 -5.84 9.61 15.00
C VAL A 391 -6.45 10.18 16.29
N TYR A 392 -5.95 9.77 17.46
CA TYR A 392 -6.58 10.01 18.76
C TYR A 392 -5.64 10.83 19.65
N PRO A 393 -5.89 12.14 19.82
CA PRO A 393 -5.18 12.99 20.78
C PRO A 393 -5.04 12.35 22.18
N GLU A 394 -6.03 11.56 22.58
CA GLU A 394 -6.15 10.94 23.89
C GLU A 394 -5.07 9.90 24.19
N VAL A 395 -4.45 9.28 23.16
CA VAL A 395 -3.40 8.26 23.40
C VAL A 395 -2.15 8.83 24.04
N ARG A 396 -2.01 10.16 24.14
CA ARG A 396 -1.00 10.82 25.00
C ARG A 396 -1.05 10.35 26.45
N GLN A 397 -2.20 9.83 26.90
CA GLN A 397 -2.40 9.28 28.24
C GLN A 397 -1.86 7.84 28.39
N LEU A 398 -1.58 7.14 27.29
CA LEU A 398 -1.12 5.76 27.28
C LEU A 398 0.40 5.69 27.15
N LYS A 399 1.05 5.01 28.10
CA LYS A 399 2.50 4.74 28.03
C LYS A 399 2.88 3.60 27.09
N THR A 400 1.90 2.80 26.68
CA THR A 400 2.09 1.62 25.81
C THR A 400 2.02 1.96 24.33
N GLU A 401 1.60 3.18 23.98
CA GLU A 401 1.52 3.64 22.59
C GLU A 401 2.72 4.50 22.21
N ALA A 402 2.94 4.60 20.90
CA ALA A 402 3.84 5.55 20.27
C ALA A 402 3.48 7.03 20.53
N GLY A 403 2.31 7.32 21.12
CA GLY A 403 1.78 8.66 21.32
C GLY A 403 1.03 9.21 20.11
N TYR A 404 0.48 10.42 20.26
CA TYR A 404 -0.28 11.11 19.20
C TYR A 404 0.64 11.66 18.11
N ALA A 405 1.63 12.46 18.49
CA ALA A 405 2.71 12.86 17.61
C ALA A 405 3.66 11.67 17.43
N GLN A 406 3.98 11.32 16.18
CA GLN A 406 4.79 10.17 15.84
C GLN A 406 5.90 10.57 14.87
N ARG A 407 7.01 9.84 14.92
CA ARG A 407 8.13 10.05 14.00
C ARG A 407 7.77 9.63 12.58
N LYS A 408 8.57 10.05 11.60
CA LYS A 408 8.55 9.49 10.25
C LYS A 408 9.27 8.14 10.23
N VAL A 409 9.06 7.35 9.18
CA VAL A 409 9.76 6.08 8.97
C VAL A 409 10.34 6.09 7.56
N VAL A 410 11.61 5.73 7.43
CA VAL A 410 12.32 5.69 6.15
C VAL A 410 12.97 4.32 5.98
N TYR A 411 12.69 3.71 4.84
CA TYR A 411 13.16 2.40 4.44
C TYR A 411 14.01 2.54 3.19
N ARG A 412 15.31 2.22 3.31
CA ARG A 412 16.21 2.18 2.17
C ARG A 412 16.10 0.85 1.44
N ASN A 413 15.89 0.87 0.13
CA ASN A 413 15.86 -0.31 -0.72
C ASN A 413 17.28 -0.88 -0.89
N LEU A 414 17.43 -2.19 -0.75
CA LEU A 414 18.73 -2.86 -0.82
C LEU A 414 19.00 -3.47 -2.21
N GLY A 415 18.11 -3.25 -3.18
CA GLY A 415 18.24 -3.78 -4.54
C GLY A 415 18.11 -5.29 -4.66
N ASN A 416 17.59 -5.95 -3.62
CA ASN A 416 17.42 -7.40 -3.56
C ASN A 416 16.01 -7.82 -3.12
N GLY A 417 15.03 -6.93 -3.35
CA GLY A 417 13.64 -7.10 -2.93
C GLY A 417 13.41 -6.90 -1.43
N ARG A 418 14.40 -6.36 -0.69
CA ARG A 418 14.28 -6.04 0.73
C ARG A 418 14.62 -4.59 1.00
N PHE A 419 14.06 -4.09 2.10
CA PHE A 419 14.33 -2.77 2.65
C PHE A 419 15.04 -2.87 4.00
N ALA A 420 15.86 -1.87 4.30
CA ALA A 420 16.41 -1.61 5.63
C ALA A 420 15.74 -0.39 6.25
N ASP A 421 15.26 -0.50 7.49
CA ASP A 421 14.82 0.66 8.27
C ASP A 421 16.05 1.51 8.65
N VAL A 422 16.16 2.70 8.06
CA VAL A 422 17.28 3.65 8.29
C VAL A 422 16.85 4.83 9.17
N THR A 423 15.64 4.81 9.70
CA THR A 423 15.02 5.92 10.47
C THR A 423 15.93 6.41 11.61
N GLU A 424 16.47 5.50 12.43
CA GLU A 424 17.32 5.88 13.56
C GLU A 424 18.69 6.41 13.12
N GLN A 425 19.17 5.98 11.95
CA GLN A 425 20.45 6.43 11.41
C GLN A 425 20.34 7.85 10.85
N LEU A 426 19.18 8.21 10.31
CA LEU A 426 18.89 9.55 9.81
C LEU A 426 18.72 10.56 10.95
N GLY A 427 18.20 10.14 12.11
CA GLY A 427 18.01 11.04 13.25
C GLY A 427 16.99 12.15 12.98
N GLU A 428 17.16 13.31 13.61
CA GLU A 428 16.31 14.47 13.34
C GLU A 428 16.62 15.05 11.95
N PRO A 429 15.62 15.49 11.17
CA PRO A 429 14.22 15.69 11.57
C PRO A 429 13.31 14.45 11.42
N VAL A 430 13.80 13.34 10.87
CA VAL A 430 13.00 12.13 10.62
C VAL A 430 12.43 11.55 11.92
N THR A 431 13.22 11.54 12.99
CA THR A 431 12.81 11.04 14.31
C THR A 431 12.00 12.04 15.14
N THR A 432 11.86 13.30 14.69
CA THR A 432 11.05 14.30 15.38
C THR A 432 9.57 13.92 15.31
N ALA A 433 8.95 13.78 16.48
CA ALA A 433 7.56 13.34 16.58
C ALA A 433 6.58 14.48 16.24
N LYS A 434 5.74 14.28 15.23
CA LYS A 434 4.65 15.20 14.83
C LYS A 434 3.40 14.43 14.40
N ALA A 435 2.24 15.09 14.42
CA ALA A 435 0.99 14.49 13.91
C ALA A 435 0.89 14.66 12.39
N GLY A 436 1.78 13.98 11.65
CA GLY A 436 1.84 14.10 10.19
C GLY A 436 0.67 13.40 9.49
N ARG A 437 0.23 13.98 8.37
CA ARG A 437 -0.86 13.46 7.53
C ARG A 437 -0.46 13.43 6.06
N GLY A 438 -0.85 14.42 5.27
CA GLY A 438 -0.45 14.54 3.88
C GLY A 438 1.05 14.75 3.73
N ALA A 439 1.61 14.21 2.65
CA ALA A 439 2.98 14.43 2.23
C ALA A 439 3.06 14.51 0.71
N ALA A 440 3.87 15.42 0.18
CA ALA A 440 4.18 15.52 -1.25
C ALA A 440 5.70 15.48 -1.44
N PHE A 441 6.11 14.91 -2.57
CA PHE A 441 7.49 14.61 -2.89
C PHE A 441 7.87 15.25 -4.23
N GLY A 442 9.00 15.95 -4.28
CA GLY A 442 9.46 16.64 -5.47
C GLY A 442 10.77 17.40 -5.25
N ASP A 443 11.48 17.69 -6.34
CA ASP A 443 12.74 18.44 -6.35
C ASP A 443 12.43 19.96 -6.38
N ILE A 444 12.42 20.59 -5.20
CA ILE A 444 11.92 21.98 -5.07
C ILE A 444 12.95 23.04 -5.48
N ASP A 445 14.23 22.68 -5.58
CA ASP A 445 15.29 23.59 -6.01
C ASP A 445 16.05 23.12 -7.25
N ASN A 446 15.54 22.09 -7.91
CA ASN A 446 16.02 21.52 -9.17
C ASN A 446 17.47 21.01 -9.06
N ASP A 447 17.85 20.48 -7.89
CA ASP A 447 19.19 19.99 -7.59
C ASP A 447 19.36 18.46 -7.75
N GLY A 448 18.28 17.77 -8.11
CA GLY A 448 18.24 16.34 -8.34
C GLY A 448 17.95 15.50 -7.12
N GLN A 449 17.58 16.12 -6.01
CA GLN A 449 17.25 15.44 -4.77
C GLN A 449 15.77 15.66 -4.48
N ILE A 450 15.07 14.58 -4.14
CA ILE A 450 13.64 14.65 -3.90
C ILE A 450 13.36 15.06 -2.46
N ASP A 451 12.80 16.26 -2.31
CA ASP A 451 12.42 16.86 -1.03
C ASP A 451 11.01 16.45 -0.61
N VAL A 452 10.67 16.67 0.68
CA VAL A 452 9.39 16.23 1.25
C VAL A 452 8.68 17.39 1.96
N ALA A 453 7.49 17.76 1.50
CA ALA A 453 6.59 18.67 2.21
C ALA A 453 5.55 17.86 3.00
N ILE A 454 5.28 18.23 4.26
CA ILE A 454 4.39 17.47 5.15
C ILE A 454 3.36 18.40 5.82
N ALA A 455 2.08 18.05 5.70
CA ALA A 455 1.00 18.66 6.46
C ALA A 455 0.89 18.02 7.85
N ASN A 456 1.02 18.82 8.92
CA ASN A 456 0.94 18.37 10.31
C ASN A 456 -0.31 18.92 10.98
N VAL A 457 -1.13 18.07 11.58
CA VAL A 457 -2.40 18.48 12.22
C VAL A 457 -2.14 19.39 13.41
N ASN A 458 -2.79 20.56 13.40
CA ASN A 458 -2.72 21.61 14.43
C ASN A 458 -1.28 22.04 14.75
N ASP A 459 -0.41 21.98 13.75
CA ASP A 459 0.99 22.38 13.84
C ASP A 459 1.42 23.03 12.51
N LEU A 460 2.63 23.54 12.50
CA LEU A 460 3.28 24.11 11.34
C LEU A 460 3.72 23.00 10.36
N PRO A 461 3.68 23.25 9.04
CA PRO A 461 4.14 22.27 8.05
C PRO A 461 5.65 22.03 8.16
N ASP A 462 6.09 20.86 7.71
CA ASP A 462 7.51 20.56 7.52
C ASP A 462 7.88 20.61 6.04
N LEU A 463 9.15 20.91 5.78
CA LEU A 463 9.78 20.87 4.48
C LEU A 463 11.18 20.27 4.68
N TYR A 464 11.29 18.98 4.39
CA TYR A 464 12.53 18.24 4.54
C TYR A 464 13.30 18.36 3.24
N LYS A 465 14.36 19.16 3.27
CA LYS A 465 15.34 19.18 2.20
C LYS A 465 16.25 17.96 2.33
N LEU A 466 16.37 17.20 1.25
CA LEU A 466 17.25 16.05 1.14
C LEU A 466 18.69 16.51 0.87
N LYS A 467 19.65 15.77 1.43
CA LYS A 467 21.07 15.91 1.18
C LYS A 467 21.67 14.53 0.94
N GLY A 468 21.76 14.12 -0.32
CA GLY A 468 22.31 12.87 -0.81
C GLY A 468 23.79 12.95 -1.20
N ASP A 469 24.26 11.92 -1.91
CA ASP A 469 25.63 11.82 -2.39
C ASP A 469 25.79 12.57 -3.73
N PRO A 470 26.58 13.66 -3.80
CA PRO A 470 26.74 14.44 -5.02
C PRO A 470 27.49 13.69 -6.14
N ARG A 471 27.96 12.46 -5.90
CA ARG A 471 28.59 11.61 -6.91
C ARG A 471 27.58 10.81 -7.72
N HIS A 472 26.39 10.59 -7.20
CA HIS A 472 25.34 9.90 -7.95
C HIS A 472 24.66 10.86 -8.91
N HIS A 473 24.49 10.37 -10.13
CA HIS A 473 23.87 11.09 -11.22
C HIS A 473 22.36 10.90 -11.21
N TRP A 474 21.65 11.78 -11.89
CA TRP A 474 20.19 11.72 -11.97
C TRP A 474 19.67 12.31 -13.28
N ILE A 475 18.39 12.10 -13.57
CA ILE A 475 17.66 12.86 -14.57
C ILE A 475 16.19 12.99 -14.14
N THR A 476 15.61 14.17 -14.33
CA THR A 476 14.18 14.41 -14.13
C THR A 476 13.55 14.77 -15.48
N LEU A 477 12.40 14.19 -15.80
CA LEU A 477 11.71 14.42 -17.08
C LEU A 477 10.39 15.14 -16.87
N LYS A 478 10.21 16.29 -17.54
CA LYS A 478 8.93 16.98 -17.69
C LYS A 478 8.32 16.57 -19.03
N LEU A 479 7.27 15.76 -18.99
CA LEU A 479 6.56 15.32 -20.21
C LEU A 479 5.45 16.31 -20.56
N VAL A 480 5.26 16.57 -21.85
CA VAL A 480 4.23 17.49 -22.35
C VAL A 480 3.47 16.81 -23.50
N GLY A 481 2.22 16.46 -23.26
CA GLY A 481 1.32 15.90 -24.28
C GLY A 481 0.91 16.96 -25.31
N THR A 482 0.69 16.58 -26.56
CA THR A 482 0.18 17.46 -27.64
C THR A 482 -1.09 16.92 -28.28
N THR A 483 -1.21 15.59 -28.34
CA THR A 483 -2.42 14.85 -28.68
C THR A 483 -3.04 14.25 -27.42
N SER A 484 -2.20 13.71 -26.54
CA SER A 484 -2.55 13.32 -25.18
C SER A 484 -2.80 14.55 -24.30
N ASN A 485 -3.39 14.35 -23.11
CA ASN A 485 -3.56 15.43 -22.13
C ASN A 485 -2.22 16.16 -21.84
N ARG A 486 -2.28 17.48 -21.66
CA ARG A 486 -1.09 18.36 -21.65
C ARG A 486 -0.13 18.01 -20.52
N SER A 487 -0.64 17.69 -19.34
CA SER A 487 0.16 17.26 -18.17
C SER A 487 0.75 15.85 -18.32
N ALA A 488 0.44 15.13 -19.42
CA ALA A 488 0.90 13.78 -19.72
C ALA A 488 0.59 12.73 -18.63
N ILE A 489 -0.43 12.97 -17.80
CA ILE A 489 -0.84 12.00 -16.77
C ILE A 489 -1.30 10.70 -17.45
N GLY A 490 -0.74 9.58 -16.99
CA GLY A 490 -0.87 8.27 -17.61
C GLY A 490 0.29 7.90 -18.53
N ALA A 491 1.22 8.82 -18.82
CA ALA A 491 2.42 8.49 -19.59
C ALA A 491 3.34 7.57 -18.79
N ARG A 492 3.91 6.58 -19.46
CA ARG A 492 4.89 5.65 -18.90
C ARG A 492 6.26 5.88 -19.53
N VAL A 493 7.28 5.89 -18.69
CA VAL A 493 8.67 6.09 -19.08
C VAL A 493 9.50 4.88 -18.72
N HIS A 494 10.26 4.37 -19.67
CA HIS A 494 11.28 3.35 -19.49
C HIS A 494 12.66 3.96 -19.82
N LEU A 495 13.54 4.02 -18.82
CA LEU A 495 14.90 4.54 -18.95
C LEU A 495 15.91 3.41 -18.95
N VAL A 496 16.87 3.46 -19.89
CA VAL A 496 18.00 2.53 -19.96
C VAL A 496 19.33 3.29 -19.87
N ALA A 497 20.14 2.95 -18.88
CA ALA A 497 21.49 3.48 -18.68
C ALA A 497 22.46 2.34 -18.33
N GLY A 498 23.16 1.80 -19.34
CA GLY A 498 23.99 0.61 -19.19
C GLY A 498 23.15 -0.62 -18.85
N ASP A 499 23.46 -1.24 -17.71
CA ASP A 499 22.71 -2.40 -17.19
C ASP A 499 21.49 -2.00 -16.34
N VAL A 500 21.30 -0.70 -16.08
CA VAL A 500 20.18 -0.19 -15.30
C VAL A 500 18.97 0.06 -16.20
N GLN A 501 17.85 -0.55 -15.84
CA GLN A 501 16.53 -0.27 -16.42
C GLN A 501 15.58 0.17 -15.30
N GLN A 502 14.81 1.22 -15.56
CA GLN A 502 13.87 1.78 -14.59
C GLN A 502 12.58 2.19 -15.29
N TRP A 503 11.46 2.06 -14.58
CA TRP A 503 10.15 2.47 -15.05
C TRP A 503 9.52 3.47 -14.09
N GLN A 504 8.95 4.53 -14.65
CA GLN A 504 8.15 5.51 -13.92
C GLN A 504 6.91 5.90 -14.73
N GLU A 505 5.92 6.47 -14.07
CA GLU A 505 4.71 6.98 -14.69
C GLU A 505 4.41 8.39 -14.17
N VAL A 506 3.84 9.23 -15.03
CA VAL A 506 3.23 10.50 -14.61
C VAL A 506 1.86 10.16 -14.02
N ARG A 507 1.66 10.46 -12.74
CA ARG A 507 0.49 9.97 -11.98
C ARG A 507 -0.35 11.10 -11.43
N GLY A 508 -1.66 10.93 -11.51
CA GLY A 508 -2.64 11.72 -10.79
C GLY A 508 -2.90 11.13 -9.41
N GLY A 509 -2.96 12.01 -8.41
CA GLY A 509 -3.11 11.62 -7.01
C GLY A 509 -1.84 10.99 -6.42
N GLY A 510 -2.01 10.42 -5.22
CA GLY A 510 -0.93 9.97 -4.35
C GLY A 510 -0.16 11.17 -3.78
N SER A 511 0.41 11.16 -2.60
CA SER A 511 0.39 10.30 -1.43
C SER A 511 -0.98 10.16 -0.71
N TYR A 512 -1.05 10.39 0.61
CA TYR A 512 -2.33 10.59 1.32
C TYR A 512 -2.91 11.97 1.03
N LEU A 513 -4.05 12.04 0.34
CA LEU A 513 -4.80 13.27 0.02
C LEU A 513 -3.97 14.37 -0.69
N SER A 514 -2.85 13.99 -1.27
CA SER A 514 -1.80 14.89 -1.72
C SER A 514 -1.56 14.71 -3.21
N GLN A 515 -0.66 15.52 -3.76
CA GLN A 515 -0.16 15.40 -5.12
C GLN A 515 1.35 15.64 -5.12
N ASN A 516 2.09 14.66 -5.62
CA ASN A 516 3.53 14.77 -5.85
C ASN A 516 3.82 15.59 -7.11
N ASP A 517 5.09 15.96 -7.29
CA ASP A 517 5.61 16.50 -8.55
C ASP A 517 5.20 15.61 -9.73
N LEU A 518 4.66 16.22 -10.80
CA LEU A 518 4.28 15.52 -12.03
C LEU A 518 5.49 15.14 -12.88
N ARG A 519 6.67 15.74 -12.64
CA ARG A 519 7.92 15.37 -13.31
C ARG A 519 8.39 14.01 -12.77
N VAL A 520 8.85 13.14 -13.67
CA VAL A 520 9.34 11.80 -13.27
C VAL A 520 10.85 11.82 -13.07
N HIS A 521 11.30 11.34 -11.92
CA HIS A 521 12.70 11.34 -11.52
C HIS A 521 13.33 9.94 -11.63
N PHE A 522 14.60 9.90 -12.04
CA PHE A 522 15.42 8.71 -12.09
C PHE A 522 16.80 8.99 -11.49
N GLY A 523 17.16 8.28 -10.42
CA GLY A 523 18.55 8.17 -9.99
C GLY A 523 19.32 7.23 -10.91
N LEU A 524 20.57 7.56 -11.20
CA LEU A 524 21.41 6.86 -12.18
C LEU A 524 22.66 6.25 -11.51
N GLY A 525 22.85 6.45 -10.21
CA GLY A 525 24.05 6.04 -9.48
C GLY A 525 25.30 6.60 -10.18
N ASP A 526 26.28 5.74 -10.45
CA ASP A 526 27.51 6.13 -11.13
C ASP A 526 27.37 6.29 -12.67
N ALA A 527 26.18 6.07 -13.24
CA ALA A 527 25.99 6.12 -14.69
C ALA A 527 26.04 7.57 -15.21
N THR A 528 27.04 7.86 -16.03
CA THR A 528 27.27 9.18 -16.65
C THR A 528 26.61 9.35 -18.02
N ARG A 529 25.90 8.33 -18.50
CA ARG A 529 25.26 8.32 -19.82
C ARG A 529 23.95 7.55 -19.78
N ILE A 530 22.93 8.13 -20.41
CA ILE A 530 21.66 7.49 -20.69
C ILE A 530 21.71 6.96 -22.13
N ASP A 531 21.43 5.67 -22.32
CA ASP A 531 21.46 5.06 -23.65
C ASP A 531 20.18 5.39 -24.42
N ARG A 532 19.02 5.28 -23.76
CA ARG A 532 17.73 5.74 -24.30
C ARG A 532 16.67 5.92 -23.21
N VAL A 533 15.66 6.72 -23.55
CA VAL A 533 14.39 6.84 -22.83
C VAL A 533 13.26 6.52 -23.80
N GLU A 534 12.40 5.58 -23.44
CA GLU A 534 11.19 5.23 -24.17
C GLU A 534 9.98 5.78 -23.41
N VAL A 535 9.13 6.55 -24.09
CA VAL A 535 7.90 7.11 -23.52
C VAL A 535 6.72 6.49 -24.25
N ARG A 536 5.83 5.85 -23.51
CA ARG A 536 4.48 5.50 -23.96
C ARG A 536 3.53 6.57 -23.46
N TRP A 537 3.01 7.37 -24.39
CA TRP A 537 2.07 8.46 -24.13
C TRP A 537 0.67 7.93 -23.77
N PRO A 538 -0.17 8.73 -23.08
CA PRO A 538 -1.52 8.30 -22.67
C PRO A 538 -2.41 7.80 -23.81
N ASN A 539 -2.26 8.36 -25.02
CA ASN A 539 -2.97 7.88 -26.22
C ASN A 539 -2.46 6.53 -26.77
N GLY A 540 -1.39 5.97 -26.20
CA GLY A 540 -0.74 4.72 -26.63
C GLY A 540 0.38 4.89 -27.66
N ALA A 541 0.71 6.11 -28.08
CA ALA A 541 1.86 6.36 -28.94
C ALA A 541 3.16 6.10 -28.17
N GLU A 542 4.18 5.55 -28.86
CA GLU A 542 5.48 5.28 -28.28
C GLU A 542 6.58 6.09 -28.99
N GLU A 543 7.44 6.73 -28.22
CA GLU A 543 8.57 7.52 -28.71
C GLU A 543 9.86 7.16 -27.98
N THR A 544 10.98 7.20 -28.70
CA THR A 544 12.31 6.93 -28.13
C THR A 544 13.21 8.16 -28.27
N PHE A 545 13.79 8.57 -27.14
CA PHE A 545 14.72 9.69 -27.03
C PHE A 545 16.13 9.17 -26.72
N THR A 546 17.15 9.74 -27.37
CA THR A 546 18.57 9.41 -27.16
C THR A 546 19.41 10.69 -27.07
N GLY A 547 20.66 10.57 -26.65
CA GLY A 547 21.57 11.72 -26.53
C GLY A 547 21.21 12.67 -25.39
N LEU A 548 20.60 12.15 -24.33
CA LEU A 548 20.23 12.89 -23.14
C LEU A 548 21.45 13.10 -22.24
N GLU A 549 21.52 14.27 -21.61
CA GLU A 549 22.54 14.59 -20.61
C GLU A 549 22.00 14.24 -19.21
N VAL A 550 22.88 13.74 -18.34
CA VAL A 550 22.58 13.52 -16.92
C VAL A 550 22.64 14.83 -16.13
N ASP A 551 22.21 14.78 -14.87
CA ASP A 551 22.23 15.86 -13.87
C ASP A 551 21.41 17.09 -14.28
N ARG A 552 20.21 16.83 -14.79
CA ARG A 552 19.30 17.89 -15.24
C ARG A 552 17.85 17.48 -15.32
N ILE A 553 17.03 18.51 -15.45
CA ILE A 553 15.66 18.40 -15.88
C ILE A 553 15.60 18.51 -17.40
N GLN A 554 14.98 17.54 -18.06
CA GLN A 554 14.74 17.54 -19.50
C GLN A 554 13.25 17.60 -19.78
N THR A 555 12.83 18.56 -20.60
CA THR A 555 11.45 18.58 -21.13
C THR A 555 11.38 17.73 -22.40
N MET A 556 10.36 16.90 -22.51
CA MET A 556 10.05 16.07 -23.68
C MET A 556 8.61 16.35 -24.13
N THR A 557 8.42 16.59 -25.42
CA THR A 557 7.11 16.96 -25.99
C THR A 557 6.68 15.94 -27.02
N GLU A 558 5.47 15.40 -26.85
CA GLU A 558 4.86 14.41 -27.74
C GLU A 558 4.86 14.88 -29.20
N GLY A 559 5.33 14.03 -30.12
CA GLY A 559 5.39 14.31 -31.55
C GLY A 559 6.58 15.15 -31.98
N GLN A 560 7.46 15.57 -31.07
CA GLN A 560 8.70 16.25 -31.44
C GLN A 560 9.86 15.25 -31.57
N PRO A 561 10.57 15.24 -32.72
CA PRO A 561 11.71 14.36 -32.89
C PRO A 561 12.82 14.72 -31.89
N ALA A 562 13.28 13.72 -31.14
CA ALA A 562 14.50 13.84 -30.35
C ALA A 562 15.67 14.30 -31.24
N ALA A 563 16.57 15.12 -30.69
CA ALA A 563 17.81 15.49 -31.38
C ALA A 563 18.62 14.23 -31.71
N THR A 564 18.51 13.76 -32.94
CA THR A 564 19.21 12.57 -33.42
C THR A 564 20.68 12.90 -33.61
N ARG A 565 21.54 12.43 -32.70
CA ARG A 565 22.91 12.09 -33.08
C ARG A 565 22.94 10.62 -33.46
N GLN A 566 23.21 10.35 -34.73
CA GLN A 566 23.50 9.03 -35.27
C GLN A 566 24.59 8.36 -34.42
N GLY A 567 24.19 7.38 -33.60
CA GLY A 567 25.06 6.47 -32.88
C GLY A 567 24.64 5.05 -33.20
N ASP A 568 25.59 4.23 -33.64
CA ASP A 568 25.36 2.90 -34.21
C ASP A 568 24.53 1.99 -33.30
N SER A 569 23.46 1.42 -33.86
CA SER A 569 22.69 0.36 -33.21
C SER A 569 23.57 -0.87 -32.96
N PRO A 570 23.59 -1.46 -31.76
CA PRO A 570 24.23 -2.75 -31.57
C PRO A 570 23.44 -3.82 -32.31
N ARG A 571 24.11 -4.51 -33.24
CA ARG A 571 23.59 -5.68 -33.94
C ARG A 571 23.41 -6.83 -32.95
N VAL A 572 22.18 -7.30 -32.82
CA VAL A 572 21.89 -8.63 -32.24
C VAL A 572 22.48 -9.69 -33.17
N SER A 573 23.45 -10.46 -32.68
CA SER A 573 24.06 -11.57 -33.41
C SER A 573 23.15 -12.80 -33.32
N GLN A 574 22.62 -13.26 -34.45
CA GLN A 574 22.09 -14.62 -34.55
C GLN A 574 23.25 -15.60 -34.78
N GLY A 575 23.64 -16.30 -33.71
CA GLY A 575 24.41 -17.52 -33.81
C GLY A 575 23.47 -18.72 -33.93
N ARG A 576 23.45 -19.37 -35.10
CA ARG A 576 22.92 -20.74 -35.22
C ARG A 576 23.85 -21.69 -34.47
N GLY A 577 23.32 -22.35 -33.44
CA GLY A 577 23.92 -23.49 -32.77
C GLY A 577 22.82 -24.25 -32.05
N THR A 578 22.75 -25.56 -32.25
CA THR A 578 21.76 -26.47 -31.66
C THR A 578 21.88 -26.51 -30.13
N ALA A 579 21.14 -25.65 -29.46
CA ALA A 579 20.75 -25.73 -28.06
C ALA A 579 19.44 -24.93 -27.91
N VAL A 580 18.46 -25.49 -27.21
CA VAL A 580 17.21 -24.79 -26.88
C VAL A 580 17.59 -23.47 -26.20
N THR A 581 17.15 -22.35 -26.76
CA THR A 581 17.42 -21.01 -26.18
C THR A 581 16.75 -20.89 -24.80
N ALA A 582 17.23 -20.00 -23.92
CA ALA A 582 16.66 -19.83 -22.59
C ALA A 582 15.14 -19.51 -22.64
N ASP A 583 14.70 -18.75 -23.64
CA ASP A 583 13.28 -18.42 -23.87
C ASP A 583 12.45 -19.60 -24.36
N GLU A 584 13.00 -20.45 -25.23
CA GLU A 584 12.34 -21.69 -25.66
C GLU A 584 12.24 -22.71 -24.51
N ALA A 585 13.29 -22.81 -23.68
CA ALA A 585 13.30 -23.66 -22.49
C ALA A 585 12.26 -23.17 -21.47
N ARG A 586 12.14 -21.86 -21.25
CA ARG A 586 11.11 -21.24 -20.40
C ARG A 586 9.70 -21.54 -20.90
N THR A 587 9.47 -21.40 -22.21
CA THR A 587 8.16 -21.66 -22.84
C THR A 587 7.76 -23.14 -22.70
N LEU A 588 8.69 -24.06 -22.95
CA LEU A 588 8.47 -25.50 -22.78
C LEU A 588 8.24 -25.86 -21.30
N ALA A 589 9.04 -25.31 -20.40
CA ALA A 589 8.92 -25.51 -18.96
C ALA A 589 7.52 -25.17 -18.45
N LEU A 590 7.04 -23.96 -18.76
CA LEU A 590 5.72 -23.50 -18.34
C LEU A 590 4.58 -24.30 -19.01
N SER A 591 4.71 -24.64 -20.29
CA SER A 591 3.72 -25.46 -21.00
C SER A 591 3.55 -26.85 -20.36
N HIS A 592 4.65 -27.53 -20.03
CA HIS A 592 4.59 -28.81 -19.33
C HIS A 592 4.07 -28.67 -17.89
N PHE A 593 4.48 -27.61 -17.18
CA PHE A 593 4.06 -27.34 -15.81
C PHE A 593 2.55 -27.08 -15.70
N VAL A 594 2.00 -26.18 -16.52
CA VAL A 594 0.56 -25.86 -16.58
C VAL A 594 -0.27 -27.06 -17.02
N ALA A 595 0.26 -27.90 -17.90
CA ALA A 595 -0.40 -29.14 -18.32
C ALA A 595 -0.33 -30.28 -17.26
N GLY A 596 0.21 -30.01 -16.06
CA GLY A 596 0.35 -30.99 -14.98
C GLY A 596 1.41 -32.08 -15.25
N ARG A 597 2.21 -31.95 -16.32
CA ARG A 597 3.30 -32.88 -16.67
C ARG A 597 4.60 -32.47 -15.96
N LEU A 598 4.56 -32.51 -14.64
CA LEU A 598 5.61 -31.93 -13.78
C LEU A 598 6.98 -32.60 -13.97
N ALA A 599 7.03 -33.93 -14.14
CA ALA A 599 8.28 -34.65 -14.37
C ALA A 599 8.95 -34.21 -15.69
N ASP A 600 8.16 -33.94 -16.72
CA ASP A 600 8.65 -33.46 -18.02
C ASP A 600 9.06 -31.98 -17.95
N ALA A 601 8.45 -31.20 -17.05
CA ALA A 601 8.76 -29.78 -16.85
C ALA A 601 10.11 -29.57 -16.15
N ILE A 602 10.49 -30.47 -15.23
CA ILE A 602 11.69 -30.31 -14.36
C ILE A 602 12.98 -30.00 -15.14
N PRO A 603 13.37 -30.74 -16.21
CA PRO A 603 14.62 -30.46 -16.92
C PRO A 603 14.65 -29.06 -17.53
N TYR A 604 13.52 -28.60 -18.07
CA TYR A 604 13.40 -27.27 -18.65
C TYR A 604 13.34 -26.18 -17.56
N LEU A 605 12.67 -26.46 -16.44
CA LEU A 605 12.65 -25.57 -15.27
C LEU A 605 14.06 -25.44 -14.66
N GLU A 606 14.82 -26.53 -14.50
CA GLU A 606 16.22 -26.51 -14.04
C GLU A 606 17.10 -25.65 -14.97
N GLN A 607 16.97 -25.84 -16.29
CA GLN A 607 17.68 -25.05 -17.29
C GLN A 607 17.31 -23.57 -17.20
N THR A 608 16.02 -23.26 -17.05
CA THR A 608 15.53 -21.88 -16.97
C THR A 608 16.01 -21.20 -15.69
N VAL A 609 15.91 -21.87 -14.53
CA VAL A 609 16.41 -21.32 -13.25
C VAL A 609 17.92 -21.12 -13.26
N ALA A 610 18.69 -21.93 -13.98
CA ALA A 610 20.13 -21.70 -14.14
C ALA A 610 20.44 -20.42 -14.94
N ALA A 611 19.59 -20.05 -15.90
CA ALA A 611 19.72 -18.83 -16.70
C ALA A 611 19.14 -17.60 -15.99
N THR A 612 18.04 -17.75 -15.25
CA THR A 612 17.31 -16.68 -14.55
C THR A 612 17.10 -17.04 -13.08
N PRO A 613 18.15 -17.06 -12.25
CA PRO A 613 18.07 -17.56 -10.87
C PRO A 613 17.19 -16.70 -9.94
N ASN A 614 16.86 -15.47 -10.35
CA ASN A 614 16.02 -14.54 -9.60
C ASN A 614 14.56 -14.52 -10.05
N ASP A 615 14.18 -15.25 -11.11
CA ASP A 615 12.77 -15.37 -11.54
C ASP A 615 12.00 -16.26 -10.56
N MET A 616 11.32 -15.62 -9.60
CA MET A 616 10.56 -16.28 -8.54
C MET A 616 9.49 -17.24 -9.06
N ARG A 617 8.90 -16.96 -10.23
CA ARG A 617 7.81 -17.78 -10.79
C ARG A 617 8.35 -19.12 -11.25
N ILE A 618 9.47 -19.10 -11.96
CA ILE A 618 10.14 -20.32 -12.45
C ILE A 618 10.77 -21.09 -11.28
N VAL A 619 11.35 -20.39 -10.31
CA VAL A 619 11.84 -21.00 -9.06
C VAL A 619 10.71 -21.69 -8.31
N TYR A 620 9.57 -21.03 -8.12
CA TYR A 620 8.42 -21.59 -7.42
C TYR A 620 7.81 -22.75 -8.19
N ALA A 621 7.73 -22.67 -9.52
CA ALA A 621 7.32 -23.78 -10.38
C ALA A 621 8.27 -24.97 -10.27
N LEU A 622 9.59 -24.75 -10.25
CA LEU A 622 10.58 -25.82 -10.05
C LEU A 622 10.45 -26.45 -8.66
N ALA A 623 10.34 -25.64 -7.60
CA ALA A 623 10.17 -26.13 -6.24
C ALA A 623 8.85 -26.91 -6.08
N THR A 624 7.76 -26.43 -6.68
CA THR A 624 6.46 -27.11 -6.72
C THR A 624 6.57 -28.43 -7.48
N ALA A 625 7.19 -28.43 -8.66
CA ALA A 625 7.39 -29.63 -9.46
C ALA A 625 8.21 -30.67 -8.69
N TYR A 626 9.29 -30.26 -8.01
CA TYR A 626 10.06 -31.14 -7.13
C TYR A 626 9.22 -31.65 -5.95
N ALA A 627 8.44 -30.81 -5.27
CA ALA A 627 7.64 -31.24 -4.12
C ALA A 627 6.57 -32.26 -4.53
N GLN A 628 5.82 -31.99 -5.60
CA GLN A 628 4.76 -32.88 -6.12
C GLN A 628 5.32 -34.15 -6.77
N THR A 629 6.56 -34.11 -7.28
CA THR A 629 7.29 -35.31 -7.72
C THR A 629 8.06 -36.03 -6.58
N ARG A 630 7.75 -35.68 -5.31
CA ARG A 630 8.29 -36.28 -4.08
C ARG A 630 9.82 -36.13 -3.92
N ALA A 631 10.38 -34.99 -4.35
CA ALA A 631 11.76 -34.57 -4.16
C ALA A 631 11.88 -33.33 -3.22
N PRO A 632 11.48 -33.44 -1.94
CA PRO A 632 11.39 -32.29 -1.01
C PRO A 632 12.74 -31.59 -0.77
N GLU A 633 13.84 -32.35 -0.73
CA GLU A 633 15.20 -31.83 -0.56
C GLU A 633 15.61 -30.88 -1.70
N LYS A 634 15.22 -31.22 -2.94
CA LYS A 634 15.48 -30.37 -4.10
C LYS A 634 14.58 -29.14 -4.10
N ALA A 635 13.32 -29.29 -3.69
CA ALA A 635 12.42 -28.15 -3.50
C ALA A 635 12.98 -27.17 -2.46
N ARG A 636 13.46 -27.69 -1.32
CA ARG A 636 14.07 -26.89 -0.27
C ARG A 636 15.34 -26.19 -0.71
N ALA A 637 16.25 -26.90 -1.37
CA ALA A 637 17.48 -26.28 -1.90
C ALA A 637 17.17 -25.18 -2.93
N THR A 638 16.13 -25.37 -3.74
CA THR A 638 15.67 -24.39 -4.74
C THR A 638 15.15 -23.12 -4.05
N ILE A 639 14.26 -23.27 -3.07
CA ILE A 639 13.72 -22.16 -2.26
C ILE A 639 14.85 -21.46 -1.48
N ALA A 640 15.70 -22.21 -0.80
CA ALA A 640 16.74 -21.65 0.06
C ALA A 640 17.74 -20.77 -0.71
N ARG A 641 18.15 -21.22 -1.90
CA ARG A 641 19.02 -20.44 -2.78
C ARG A 641 18.42 -19.07 -3.10
N THR A 642 17.11 -19.04 -3.35
CA THR A 642 16.39 -17.83 -3.70
C THR A 642 16.30 -16.82 -2.57
N PHE A 643 16.19 -17.29 -1.32
CA PHE A 643 16.21 -16.42 -0.14
C PHE A 643 17.62 -16.18 0.42
N ASN A 644 18.66 -16.64 -0.31
CA ASN A 644 20.07 -16.60 0.11
C ASN A 644 20.29 -17.13 1.54
N VAL A 645 19.58 -18.20 1.90
CA VAL A 645 19.74 -18.89 3.18
C VAL A 645 20.34 -20.28 2.96
N PRO A 646 21.03 -20.86 3.95
CA PRO A 646 21.48 -22.23 3.85
C PRO A 646 20.29 -23.18 3.61
N PRO A 647 20.40 -24.16 2.67
CA PRO A 647 19.35 -25.14 2.40
C PRO A 647 18.83 -25.90 3.61
N ASP A 648 19.68 -26.09 4.62
CA ASP A 648 19.32 -26.80 5.85
C ASP A 648 19.03 -25.84 7.01
N SER A 649 18.72 -24.57 6.74
CA SER A 649 18.35 -23.60 7.78
C SER A 649 16.88 -23.70 8.18
N ALA A 650 16.56 -23.28 9.41
CA ALA A 650 15.19 -23.25 9.92
C ALA A 650 14.24 -22.45 9.01
N ALA A 651 14.71 -21.34 8.44
CA ALA A 651 13.96 -20.53 7.49
C ALA A 651 13.67 -21.27 6.18
N ALA A 652 14.65 -21.97 5.61
CA ALA A 652 14.46 -22.77 4.40
C ALA A 652 13.42 -23.88 4.60
N HIS A 653 13.50 -24.57 5.75
CA HIS A 653 12.53 -25.58 6.16
C HIS A 653 11.12 -24.99 6.34
N LEU A 654 10.96 -23.84 7.01
CA LEU A 654 9.66 -23.17 7.18
C LEU A 654 9.02 -22.79 5.84
N LEU A 655 9.77 -22.08 4.98
CA LEU A 655 9.27 -21.62 3.68
C LEU A 655 8.84 -22.79 2.77
N THR A 656 9.63 -23.86 2.77
CA THR A 656 9.32 -25.08 2.03
C THR A 656 8.10 -25.79 2.62
N GLY A 657 8.00 -25.88 3.94
CA GLY A 657 6.85 -26.44 4.64
C GLY A 657 5.55 -25.68 4.36
N GLN A 658 5.60 -24.34 4.34
CA GLN A 658 4.47 -23.48 3.96
C GLN A 658 4.01 -23.74 2.52
N MET A 659 4.94 -23.83 1.57
CA MET A 659 4.63 -24.16 0.18
C MET A 659 3.95 -25.53 0.08
N MET A 660 4.52 -26.55 0.72
CA MET A 660 3.95 -27.91 0.70
C MET A 660 2.58 -27.99 1.38
N ASN A 661 2.36 -27.22 2.44
CA ASN A 661 1.05 -27.16 3.10
C ASN A 661 -0.02 -26.52 2.20
N ARG A 662 0.35 -25.51 1.39
CA ARG A 662 -0.55 -24.93 0.36
C ARG A 662 -0.85 -25.89 -0.79
N LEU A 663 0.08 -26.80 -1.08
CA LEU A 663 -0.06 -27.83 -2.12
C LEU A 663 -0.78 -29.09 -1.63
N GLU A 664 -1.30 -29.10 -0.40
CA GLU A 664 -1.93 -30.28 0.24
C GLU A 664 -0.98 -31.50 0.27
N LEU A 665 0.31 -31.25 0.49
CA LEU A 665 1.36 -32.25 0.67
C LEU A 665 1.73 -32.37 2.15
N GLU A 666 0.75 -32.66 3.02
CA GLU A 666 0.90 -32.50 4.48
C GLU A 666 1.99 -33.39 5.07
N ASP A 667 2.22 -34.58 4.51
CA ASP A 667 3.32 -35.47 4.93
C ASP A 667 4.69 -34.78 4.83
N LEU A 668 4.92 -34.10 3.70
CA LEU A 668 6.18 -33.43 3.41
C LEU A 668 6.27 -32.11 4.16
N ALA A 669 5.16 -31.36 4.20
CA ALA A 669 5.06 -30.12 4.96
C ALA A 669 5.36 -30.36 6.45
N GLU A 670 4.78 -31.40 7.04
CA GLU A 670 5.00 -31.76 8.45
C GLU A 670 6.47 -32.13 8.71
N ALA A 671 7.13 -32.84 7.81
CA ALA A 671 8.55 -33.18 7.95
C ALA A 671 9.45 -31.93 7.92
N GLU A 672 9.20 -31.02 6.99
CA GLU A 672 9.91 -29.75 6.84
C GLU A 672 9.69 -28.83 8.06
N LEU A 673 8.43 -28.65 8.49
CA LEU A 673 8.10 -27.82 9.65
C LEU A 673 8.67 -28.39 10.96
N ASN A 674 8.69 -29.71 11.13
CA ASN A 674 9.35 -30.35 12.26
C ASN A 674 10.87 -30.13 12.24
N ALA A 675 11.50 -30.11 11.07
CA ALA A 675 12.90 -29.77 10.94
C ALA A 675 13.16 -28.30 11.29
N ALA A 676 12.31 -27.37 10.83
CA ALA A 676 12.37 -25.96 11.20
C ALA A 676 12.27 -25.76 12.72
N GLY A 677 11.24 -26.33 13.36
CA GLY A 677 11.00 -26.18 14.80
C GLY A 677 12.07 -26.84 15.67
N ARG A 678 12.73 -27.91 15.21
CA ARG A 678 13.89 -28.49 15.92
C ARG A 678 15.10 -27.57 15.93
N GLN A 679 15.29 -26.80 14.86
CA GLN A 679 16.42 -25.88 14.74
C GLN A 679 16.16 -24.56 15.46
N ASP A 680 14.95 -24.01 15.30
CA ASP A 680 14.51 -22.82 16.01
C ASP A 680 13.09 -23.01 16.56
N PRO A 681 12.98 -23.43 17.84
CA PRO A 681 11.69 -23.62 18.51
C PRO A 681 10.91 -22.33 18.74
N LYS A 682 11.50 -21.14 18.50
CA LYS A 682 10.82 -19.85 18.65
C LYS A 682 10.49 -19.21 17.30
N LEU A 683 10.77 -19.91 16.20
CA LEU A 683 10.46 -19.43 14.87
C LEU A 683 8.93 -19.28 14.74
N PRO A 684 8.41 -18.06 14.50
CA PRO A 684 6.97 -17.84 14.39
C PRO A 684 6.33 -18.71 13.30
N GLU A 685 5.04 -18.98 13.43
CA GLU A 685 4.22 -19.69 12.43
C GLU A 685 4.48 -21.20 12.29
N VAL A 686 5.65 -21.72 12.69
CA VAL A 686 5.95 -23.16 12.65
C VAL A 686 4.94 -23.97 13.46
N HIS A 687 4.66 -23.56 14.70
CA HIS A 687 3.73 -24.28 15.56
C HIS A 687 2.29 -24.13 15.07
N TYR A 688 1.92 -22.96 14.55
CA TYR A 688 0.62 -22.77 13.92
C TYR A 688 0.39 -23.75 12.75
N LEU A 689 1.33 -23.86 11.81
CA LEU A 689 1.20 -24.72 10.64
C LEU A 689 1.21 -26.21 11.02
N LEU A 690 2.11 -26.64 11.90
CA LEU A 690 2.10 -28.00 12.45
C LEU A 690 0.77 -28.30 13.16
N GLY A 691 0.26 -27.35 13.93
CA GLY A 691 -1.01 -27.51 14.64
C GLY A 691 -2.19 -27.60 13.68
N GLN A 692 -2.19 -26.88 12.56
CA GLN A 692 -3.20 -27.04 11.51
C GLN A 692 -3.17 -28.45 10.90
N ILE A 693 -1.99 -28.96 10.57
CA ILE A 693 -1.81 -30.33 10.05
C ILE A 693 -2.28 -31.36 11.09
N ALA A 694 -1.96 -31.15 12.37
CA ALA A 694 -2.42 -32.01 13.46
C ALA A 694 -3.96 -32.01 13.59
N ILE A 695 -4.60 -30.84 13.58
CA ILE A 695 -6.06 -30.71 13.62
C ILE A 695 -6.72 -31.38 12.41
N PHE A 696 -6.17 -31.18 11.21
CA PHE A 696 -6.66 -31.82 9.99
C PHE A 696 -6.60 -33.35 10.08
N ARG A 697 -5.53 -33.90 10.67
CA ARG A 697 -5.36 -35.33 10.97
C ARG A 697 -6.12 -35.82 12.21
N SER A 698 -7.01 -34.99 12.77
CA SER A 698 -7.77 -35.28 13.99
C SER A 698 -6.91 -35.56 15.23
N ARG A 699 -5.65 -35.12 15.25
CA ARG A 699 -4.74 -35.16 16.42
C ARG A 699 -4.94 -33.91 17.27
N LEU A 700 -6.12 -33.81 17.89
CA LEU A 700 -6.59 -32.57 18.52
C LEU A 700 -5.75 -32.12 19.72
N ASP A 701 -5.28 -33.05 20.56
CA ASP A 701 -4.46 -32.71 21.74
C ASP A 701 -3.08 -32.18 21.35
N GLU A 702 -2.48 -32.76 20.31
CA GLU A 702 -1.24 -32.27 19.71
C GLU A 702 -1.45 -30.88 19.09
N GLY A 703 -2.53 -30.70 18.32
CA GLY A 703 -2.91 -29.41 17.77
C GLY A 703 -3.10 -28.34 18.84
N LEU A 704 -3.74 -28.67 19.97
CA LEU A 704 -3.93 -27.75 21.08
C LEU A 704 -2.60 -27.34 21.73
N ALA A 705 -1.68 -28.30 21.93
CA ALA A 705 -0.36 -28.02 22.48
C ALA A 705 0.45 -27.10 21.55
N LEU A 706 0.40 -27.35 20.23
CA LEU A 706 1.06 -26.54 19.21
C LEU A 706 0.48 -25.12 19.13
N MET A 707 -0.83 -24.95 19.17
CA MET A 707 -1.46 -23.62 19.16
C MET A 707 -1.10 -22.82 20.42
N ARG A 708 -0.99 -23.47 21.58
CA ARG A 708 -0.51 -22.82 22.82
C ARG A 708 0.96 -22.44 22.72
N ALA A 709 1.79 -23.26 22.09
CA ALA A 709 3.19 -22.93 21.82
C ALA A 709 3.30 -21.71 20.89
N GLU A 710 2.48 -21.63 19.83
CA GLU A 710 2.41 -20.45 18.97
C GLU A 710 2.03 -19.20 19.77
N LEU A 711 0.99 -19.26 20.60
CA LEU A 711 0.55 -18.12 21.41
C LEU A 711 1.56 -17.69 22.48
N SER A 712 2.49 -18.57 22.87
CA SER A 712 3.60 -18.19 23.75
C SER A 712 4.66 -17.35 23.03
N ILE A 713 4.74 -17.45 21.71
CA ILE A 713 5.63 -16.68 20.84
C ILE A 713 4.91 -15.42 20.34
N ASN A 714 3.68 -15.57 19.85
CA ASN A 714 2.81 -14.51 19.35
C ASN A 714 1.47 -14.50 20.10
N PRO A 715 1.37 -13.79 21.24
CA PRO A 715 0.14 -13.75 22.04
C PRO A 715 -1.09 -13.14 21.35
N ALA A 716 -0.90 -12.38 20.27
CA ALA A 716 -1.96 -11.71 19.51
C ALA A 716 -2.38 -12.49 18.24
N HIS A 717 -2.01 -13.77 18.13
CA HIS A 717 -2.31 -14.60 16.95
C HIS A 717 -3.78 -15.05 16.92
N ALA A 718 -4.65 -14.24 16.32
CA ALA A 718 -6.11 -14.47 16.26
C ALA A 718 -6.49 -15.85 15.70
N MET A 719 -5.81 -16.31 14.64
CA MET A 719 -6.08 -17.61 14.02
C MET A 719 -5.70 -18.80 14.88
N ALA A 720 -4.67 -18.69 15.73
CA ALA A 720 -4.32 -19.75 16.67
C ALA A 720 -5.41 -19.87 17.76
N MET A 721 -5.93 -18.73 18.26
CA MET A 721 -7.09 -18.71 19.16
C MET A 721 -8.34 -19.30 18.51
N TYR A 722 -8.61 -19.00 17.24
CA TYR A 722 -9.72 -19.60 16.50
C TYR A 722 -9.59 -21.13 16.44
N ARG A 723 -8.40 -21.63 16.09
CA ARG A 723 -8.12 -23.08 16.02
C ARG A 723 -8.26 -23.76 17.39
N ILE A 724 -7.85 -23.10 18.48
CA ILE A 724 -8.11 -23.58 19.86
C ILE A 724 -9.62 -23.67 20.11
N GLY A 725 -10.37 -22.64 19.73
CA GLY A 725 -11.83 -22.64 19.80
C GLY A 725 -12.48 -23.78 19.01
N ASP A 726 -12.01 -24.05 17.79
CA ASP A 726 -12.46 -25.17 16.96
C ASP A 726 -12.16 -26.53 17.62
N ILE A 727 -10.94 -26.72 18.16
CA ILE A 727 -10.58 -27.94 18.91
C ILE A 727 -11.56 -28.18 20.06
N TYR A 728 -11.77 -27.18 20.91
CA TYR A 728 -12.69 -27.31 22.04
C TYR A 728 -14.14 -27.54 21.60
N ALA A 729 -14.57 -26.88 20.54
CA ALA A 729 -15.90 -27.09 19.96
C ALA A 729 -16.08 -28.52 19.42
N ARG A 730 -15.05 -29.13 18.81
CA ARG A 730 -15.06 -30.53 18.36
C ARG A 730 -15.10 -31.51 19.53
N GLN A 731 -14.43 -31.18 20.62
CA GLN A 731 -14.44 -31.95 21.88
C GLN A 731 -15.70 -31.71 22.72
N SER A 732 -16.61 -30.82 22.30
CA SER A 732 -17.78 -30.38 23.07
C SER A 732 -17.46 -29.71 24.41
N HIS A 733 -16.25 -29.16 24.56
CA HIS A 733 -15.84 -28.31 25.67
C HIS A 733 -16.30 -26.87 25.41
N TRP A 734 -17.61 -26.66 25.51
CA TRP A 734 -18.25 -25.42 25.08
C TRP A 734 -17.78 -24.15 25.82
N PRO A 735 -17.57 -24.14 27.16
CA PRO A 735 -17.09 -22.95 27.85
C PRO A 735 -15.71 -22.48 27.37
N GLU A 736 -14.78 -23.41 27.20
CA GLU A 736 -13.42 -23.14 26.71
C GLU A 736 -13.43 -22.75 25.23
N ALA A 737 -14.31 -23.34 24.43
CA ALA A 737 -14.52 -22.94 23.05
C ALA A 737 -15.01 -21.48 22.98
N ILE A 738 -15.99 -21.11 23.79
CA ILE A 738 -16.54 -19.75 23.82
C ILE A 738 -15.46 -18.73 24.19
N ASP A 739 -14.70 -18.95 25.26
CA ASP A 739 -13.61 -18.05 25.67
C ASP A 739 -12.55 -17.87 24.57
N ALA A 740 -12.10 -18.97 23.96
CA ALA A 740 -11.09 -18.91 22.90
C ALA A 740 -11.60 -18.18 21.64
N LEU A 741 -12.85 -18.44 21.23
CA LEU A 741 -13.45 -17.80 20.05
C LEU A 741 -13.75 -16.33 20.29
N GLN A 742 -14.19 -15.94 21.48
CA GLN A 742 -14.36 -14.53 21.85
C GLN A 742 -13.03 -13.77 21.82
N ARG A 743 -11.95 -14.38 22.32
CA ARG A 743 -10.60 -13.81 22.22
C ARG A 743 -10.14 -13.71 20.78
N SER A 744 -10.45 -14.71 19.95
CA SER A 744 -10.15 -14.67 18.52
C SER A 744 -10.85 -13.49 17.84
N ILE A 745 -12.15 -13.26 18.12
CA ILE A 745 -12.92 -12.13 17.60
C ILE A 745 -12.38 -10.79 18.11
N TRP A 746 -12.01 -10.73 19.38
CA TRP A 746 -11.42 -9.51 19.95
C TRP A 746 -10.13 -9.10 19.23
N MET A 747 -9.34 -10.08 18.75
CA MET A 747 -8.13 -9.82 17.96
C MET A 747 -8.43 -9.57 16.48
N ASN A 748 -9.39 -10.29 15.88
CA ASN A 748 -9.80 -10.14 14.49
C ASN A 748 -11.33 -10.27 14.34
N PRO A 749 -12.07 -9.14 14.29
CA PRO A 749 -13.53 -9.14 14.21
C PRO A 749 -14.08 -9.29 12.78
N TYR A 750 -13.22 -9.43 11.77
CA TYR A 750 -13.63 -9.49 10.36
C TYR A 750 -13.55 -10.90 9.78
N PHE A 751 -13.27 -11.89 10.61
CA PHE A 751 -13.22 -13.28 10.19
C PHE A 751 -14.51 -14.00 10.63
N SER A 752 -15.29 -14.50 9.66
CA SER A 752 -16.60 -15.11 9.91
C SER A 752 -16.53 -16.42 10.71
N GLY A 753 -15.44 -17.19 10.59
CA GLY A 753 -15.27 -18.49 11.22
C GLY A 753 -15.54 -18.53 12.74
N PRO A 754 -14.91 -17.67 13.55
CA PRO A 754 -15.15 -17.57 14.99
C PRO A 754 -16.61 -17.28 15.35
N TYR A 755 -17.28 -16.40 14.61
CA TYR A 755 -18.70 -16.09 14.81
C TYR A 755 -19.59 -17.30 14.52
N ILE A 756 -19.30 -18.05 13.45
CA ILE A 756 -20.02 -19.29 13.12
C ILE A 756 -19.89 -20.32 14.25
N LEU A 757 -18.66 -20.54 14.74
CA LEU A 757 -18.41 -21.48 15.82
C LEU A 757 -18.98 -21.00 17.16
N LEU A 758 -18.97 -19.70 17.46
CA LEU A 758 -19.66 -19.16 18.64
C LEU A 758 -21.17 -19.35 18.54
N GLY A 759 -21.75 -19.10 17.37
CA GLY A 759 -23.16 -19.38 17.09
C GLY A 759 -23.53 -20.82 17.45
N LYS A 760 -22.72 -21.77 16.97
CA LYS A 760 -22.86 -23.18 17.32
C LYS A 760 -22.69 -23.44 18.82
N ALA A 761 -21.66 -22.88 19.46
CA ALA A 761 -21.37 -23.11 20.88
C ALA A 761 -22.45 -22.53 21.81
N TYR A 762 -22.97 -21.34 21.49
CA TYR A 762 -24.10 -20.74 22.21
C TYR A 762 -25.39 -21.53 22.03
N SER A 763 -25.68 -22.03 20.82
CA SER A 763 -26.83 -22.93 20.61
C SER A 763 -26.71 -24.21 21.46
N LYS A 764 -25.51 -24.79 21.57
CA LYS A 764 -25.26 -25.98 22.39
C LYS A 764 -25.29 -25.73 23.90
N THR A 765 -25.23 -24.47 24.32
CA THR A 765 -25.34 -24.06 25.73
C THR A 765 -26.66 -23.35 26.03
N ASP A 766 -27.68 -23.53 25.17
CA ASP A 766 -29.05 -22.99 25.30
C ASP A 766 -29.12 -21.45 25.34
N GLN A 767 -28.12 -20.77 24.78
CA GLN A 767 -28.05 -19.31 24.67
C GLN A 767 -28.49 -18.87 23.27
N LEU A 768 -29.74 -19.21 22.90
CA LEU A 768 -30.25 -19.05 21.52
C LEU A 768 -30.16 -17.62 20.99
N ALA A 769 -30.38 -16.60 21.84
CA ALA A 769 -30.29 -15.19 21.42
C ALA A 769 -28.85 -14.79 21.03
N LEU A 770 -27.85 -15.20 21.80
CA LEU A 770 -26.45 -14.97 21.47
C LEU A 770 -26.01 -15.80 20.27
N ALA A 771 -26.54 -17.02 20.13
CA ALA A 771 -26.29 -17.86 18.97
C ALA A 771 -26.77 -17.19 17.68
N GLU A 772 -27.99 -16.64 17.68
CA GLU A 772 -28.56 -15.90 16.56
C GLU A 772 -27.73 -14.66 16.22
N ASP A 773 -27.35 -13.87 17.23
CA ASP A 773 -26.57 -12.64 17.04
C ASP A 773 -25.21 -12.92 16.38
N MET A 774 -24.50 -13.94 16.86
CA MET A 774 -23.21 -14.33 16.27
C MET A 774 -23.36 -14.85 14.85
N LEU A 775 -24.42 -15.62 14.55
CA LEU A 775 -24.64 -16.14 13.19
C LEU A 775 -25.07 -15.06 12.21
N LYS A 776 -25.86 -14.08 12.65
CA LYS A 776 -26.15 -12.88 11.86
C LYS A 776 -24.88 -12.08 11.58
N ARG A 777 -24.04 -11.89 12.60
CA ARG A 777 -22.75 -11.21 12.41
C ARG A 777 -21.84 -11.96 11.45
N ALA A 778 -21.84 -13.30 11.49
CA ALA A 778 -21.12 -14.11 10.51
C ALA A 778 -21.63 -13.89 9.07
N ILE A 779 -22.95 -13.77 8.88
CA ILE A 779 -23.57 -13.50 7.57
C ILE A 779 -23.32 -12.06 7.10
N GLU A 780 -23.29 -11.09 8.00
CA GLU A 780 -22.90 -9.71 7.67
C GLU A 780 -21.46 -9.64 7.14
N VAL A 781 -20.57 -10.43 7.73
CA VAL A 781 -19.15 -10.50 7.33
C VAL A 781 -18.96 -11.34 6.07
N ASP A 782 -19.69 -12.45 5.91
CA ASP A 782 -19.60 -13.35 4.77
C ASP A 782 -21.01 -13.81 4.32
N PRO A 783 -21.71 -13.00 3.50
CA PRO A 783 -23.10 -13.27 3.10
C PRO A 783 -23.28 -14.54 2.28
N ASN A 784 -22.21 -15.10 1.73
CA ASN A 784 -22.26 -16.32 0.90
C ASN A 784 -21.86 -17.57 1.71
N ASN A 785 -21.72 -17.45 3.04
CA ASN A 785 -21.34 -18.57 3.88
C ASN A 785 -22.51 -19.51 4.17
N LYS A 786 -22.58 -20.62 3.41
CA LYS A 786 -23.59 -21.67 3.61
C LYS A 786 -23.74 -22.12 5.07
N SER A 787 -22.61 -22.32 5.77
CA SER A 787 -22.62 -22.87 7.13
C SER A 787 -23.26 -21.90 8.12
N ALA A 788 -23.06 -20.60 7.94
CA ALA A 788 -23.66 -19.56 8.76
C ALA A 788 -25.20 -19.53 8.60
N HIS A 789 -25.69 -19.51 7.35
CA HIS A 789 -27.12 -19.57 7.04
C HIS A 789 -27.78 -20.85 7.57
N TYR A 790 -27.13 -22.00 7.38
CA TYR A 790 -27.65 -23.28 7.84
C TYR A 790 -27.76 -23.35 9.38
N LEU A 791 -26.74 -22.89 10.10
CA LEU A 791 -26.76 -22.86 11.56
C LEU A 791 -27.77 -21.83 12.08
N LEU A 792 -27.91 -20.68 11.42
CA LEU A 792 -28.91 -19.67 11.78
C LEU A 792 -30.31 -20.25 11.65
N ALA A 793 -30.59 -20.98 10.57
CA ALA A 793 -31.85 -21.67 10.36
C ALA A 793 -32.16 -22.66 11.50
N GLN A 794 -31.16 -23.43 11.95
CA GLN A 794 -31.31 -24.36 13.08
C GLN A 794 -31.63 -23.62 14.39
N VAL A 795 -30.95 -22.50 14.67
CA VAL A 795 -31.20 -21.69 15.87
C VAL A 795 -32.60 -21.07 15.84
N LEU A 796 -33.02 -20.53 14.69
CA LEU A 796 -34.37 -19.98 14.50
C LEU A 796 -35.46 -21.05 14.68
N GLN A 797 -35.21 -22.27 14.20
CA GLN A 797 -36.11 -23.40 14.39
C GLN A 797 -36.22 -23.79 15.87
N GLN A 798 -35.11 -23.86 16.60
CA GLN A 798 -35.08 -24.11 18.05
C GLN A 798 -35.83 -23.02 18.83
N ALA A 799 -35.76 -21.77 18.36
CA ALA A 799 -36.49 -20.64 18.93
C ALA A 799 -37.99 -20.57 18.52
N GLY A 800 -38.51 -21.54 17.77
CA GLY A 800 -39.92 -21.59 17.34
C GLY A 800 -40.27 -20.67 16.16
N ARG A 801 -39.28 -20.09 15.46
CA ARG A 801 -39.45 -19.14 14.35
C ARG A 801 -39.38 -19.85 12.98
N ALA A 802 -40.34 -20.74 12.75
CA ALA A 802 -40.32 -21.69 11.63
C ALA A 802 -40.25 -21.04 10.22
N ASP A 803 -40.97 -19.94 10.00
CA ASP A 803 -40.97 -19.26 8.69
C ASP A 803 -39.63 -18.60 8.35
N GLU A 804 -38.93 -18.12 9.37
CA GLU A 804 -37.61 -17.49 9.21
C GLU A 804 -36.54 -18.55 9.00
N ALA A 805 -36.60 -19.63 9.77
CA ALA A 805 -35.74 -20.80 9.57
C ALA A 805 -35.86 -21.35 8.14
N LYS A 806 -37.09 -21.43 7.60
CA LYS A 806 -37.33 -21.89 6.23
C LYS A 806 -36.66 -21.00 5.18
N ARG A 807 -36.62 -19.68 5.38
CA ARG A 807 -35.92 -18.75 4.47
C ARG A 807 -34.42 -18.97 4.50
N GLU A 808 -33.83 -19.06 5.69
CA GLU A 808 -32.39 -19.28 5.85
C GLU A 808 -31.95 -20.65 5.31
N PHE A 809 -32.74 -21.71 5.49
CA PHE A 809 -32.49 -23.01 4.85
C PHE A 809 -32.50 -22.92 3.32
N ALA A 810 -33.45 -22.19 2.73
CA ALA A 810 -33.52 -22.01 1.28
C ALA A 810 -32.31 -21.24 0.72
N ILE A 811 -31.76 -20.27 1.47
CA ILE A 811 -30.52 -19.57 1.12
C ILE A 811 -29.34 -20.55 1.17
N ALA A 812 -29.21 -21.33 2.26
CA ALA A 812 -28.15 -22.32 2.41
C ALA A 812 -28.18 -23.40 1.31
N GLU A 813 -29.38 -23.83 0.88
CA GLU A 813 -29.54 -24.76 -0.25
C GLU A 813 -29.16 -24.13 -1.59
N ARG A 814 -29.49 -22.85 -1.81
CA ARG A 814 -29.06 -22.14 -3.04
C ARG A 814 -27.55 -22.07 -3.13
N LEU A 815 -26.89 -21.72 -2.03
CA LEU A 815 -25.42 -21.63 -1.94
C LEU A 815 -24.73 -23.01 -2.09
N GLN A 816 -25.48 -24.13 -2.08
CA GLN A 816 -24.97 -25.47 -2.35
C GLN A 816 -24.97 -25.81 -3.86
N GLY A 817 -25.69 -25.06 -4.70
CA GLY A 817 -25.86 -25.33 -6.13
C GLY A 817 -24.77 -24.76 -7.05
N ASP A 818 -23.97 -23.81 -6.57
CA ASP A 818 -22.98 -23.07 -7.39
C ASP A 818 -21.57 -23.70 -7.39
N SER A 819 -21.39 -24.88 -6.77
CA SER A 819 -20.11 -25.60 -6.72
C SER A 819 -20.08 -26.83 -7.66
N LYS A 820 -20.36 -26.64 -8.95
CA LYS A 820 -20.12 -27.65 -9.99
C LYS A 820 -19.32 -27.10 -11.15
#